data_AF-A0A5J4QPB2-F1
#
_entry.id   AF-A0A5J4QPB2-F1
#
_cell.length_a   1.000
_cell.length_b   1.000
_cell.length_c   1.000
_cell.angle_alpha   90.00
_cell.angle_beta   90.00
_cell.angle_gamma   90.00
#
_symmetry.space_group_name_H-M   'P 1'
#
loop_
_entity.id
_entity.type
_entity.pdbx_description
1 polymer ?
#
loop_
_entity_poly.entity_id
_entity_poly.type
_entity_poly.pdbx_seq_one_letter_code
_entity_poly.pdbx_strand_id
1 'polypeptide(L)'
;MRLSELKTSEKGVIVKVIGHGGFRKRIIEMGFIKGKTVEVLLNAPLNDPVKYKILGYEISLRRKEAEMIEIISEQEAKEQALSSESSDKEIVKGEYATYFSDESLKRIALGKRRTINVALIGNPNCGKTSLFNLAAGAHEHVGNYSGVTVSAKEGYFDFEGYHFKLVDLPGTYSLSAYTPEEMYVRRHIIEQTPDVIINVVDTSNLERNLFLTTQLIDMNVRMMVALNMYDELEASGNTLDHHLLSKLLGVPMVPTVCKKSRGIEDLFHIIINLYEGADYVDEEGNINPEVAKEIQDWHHEHVNESQHNEHVEDYTYQDKKLHHAVYRHIHINHGIEVEKAIDEIKDEISVNESIRYKYSTRYLAIKLLEKDKEIEQWISELPNAENIIKKRDRAVKRITDTLKEDSESAVTNAKYGFISGALRETYIDNRLEQRQVTKAIDTLVTHRILGFPLFILFMFLMFECTFIFGNYPMQGIEWLFNAFGGWVSRNVGEGPLKDLLIDGIVGGAGGVIVFLPNIMILYFFISIMEDSGYMARAAFIMDKLMHKMGLHGKSFIPLLMGFGCNVPAIMASRTIENHKSRLVTMLVNPLMSCSARLPIYLLLVGAFFPENKSLILLTVYATGILLAVLMARLFNKILVKGDDIPFVMELPPYRMPTTKAIFR
;
A
#
# COMPACT_ATOMS: atom_id res chain seq x y z
N MET A 1 -15.14 9.44 -27.85
CA MET A 1 -15.32 8.20 -28.65
C MET A 1 -13.96 7.53 -28.92
N ARG A 2 -13.89 6.24 -29.30
CA ARG A 2 -12.65 5.58 -29.76
C ARG A 2 -12.48 5.70 -31.28
N LEU A 3 -11.24 5.69 -31.76
CA LEU A 3 -10.95 5.77 -33.20
C LEU A 3 -11.55 4.57 -33.97
N SER A 4 -11.58 3.39 -33.35
CA SER A 4 -12.18 2.17 -33.89
C SER A 4 -13.70 2.25 -34.08
N GLU A 5 -14.37 3.26 -33.52
CA GLU A 5 -15.82 3.47 -33.60
C GLU A 5 -16.22 4.39 -34.76
N LEU A 6 -15.26 5.08 -35.41
CA LEU A 6 -15.55 5.90 -36.59
C LEU A 6 -15.96 5.03 -37.78
N LYS A 7 -16.93 5.54 -38.55
CA LYS A 7 -17.37 4.91 -39.79
C LYS A 7 -16.57 5.41 -40.99
N THR A 8 -16.63 4.65 -42.08
CA THR A 8 -15.97 5.00 -43.34
C THR A 8 -16.37 6.40 -43.82
N SER A 9 -15.39 7.20 -44.20
CA SER A 9 -15.52 8.61 -44.60
C SER A 9 -15.85 9.60 -43.48
N GLU A 10 -15.87 9.16 -42.21
CA GLU A 10 -15.97 10.08 -41.06
C GLU A 10 -14.60 10.59 -40.65
N LYS A 11 -14.61 11.80 -40.05
CA LYS A 11 -13.43 12.46 -39.49
C LYS A 11 -13.55 12.59 -37.98
N GLY A 12 -12.41 12.57 -37.32
CA GLY A 12 -12.29 12.88 -35.91
C GLY A 12 -11.00 13.63 -35.61
N VAL A 13 -10.98 14.34 -34.49
CA VAL A 13 -9.77 14.97 -33.95
C VAL A 13 -9.24 14.11 -32.81
N ILE A 14 -7.94 13.84 -32.84
CA ILE A 14 -7.28 13.02 -31.81
C ILE A 14 -7.21 13.80 -30.50
N VAL A 15 -7.76 13.22 -29.43
CA VAL A 15 -7.71 13.76 -28.07
C VAL A 15 -6.49 13.20 -27.35
N LYS A 16 -6.35 11.87 -27.31
CA LYS A 16 -5.22 11.21 -26.68
C LYS A 16 -4.98 9.80 -27.20
N VAL A 17 -3.73 9.34 -27.11
CA VAL A 17 -3.33 7.96 -27.37
C VAL A 17 -3.14 7.26 -26.03
N ILE A 18 -3.97 6.26 -25.76
CA ILE A 18 -3.91 5.40 -24.59
C ILE A 18 -2.96 4.22 -24.90
N GLY A 19 -2.39 3.61 -23.86
CA GLY A 19 -1.51 2.45 -23.98
C GLY A 19 -0.12 2.70 -23.41
N HIS A 20 0.70 1.65 -23.38
CA HIS A 20 1.94 1.65 -22.61
C HIS A 20 3.20 1.55 -23.48
N GLY A 21 4.26 2.21 -23.01
CA GLY A 21 5.63 2.08 -23.51
C GLY A 21 5.78 2.24 -25.03
N GLY A 22 6.41 1.25 -25.65
CA GLY A 22 6.77 1.28 -27.07
C GLY A 22 5.58 1.32 -28.04
N PHE A 23 4.40 0.81 -27.64
CA PHE A 23 3.21 0.91 -28.47
C PHE A 23 2.80 2.38 -28.67
N ARG A 24 2.69 3.12 -27.55
CA ARG A 24 2.31 4.54 -27.57
C ARG A 24 3.31 5.39 -28.34
N LYS A 25 4.62 5.21 -28.08
CA LYS A 25 5.70 5.91 -28.80
C LYS A 25 5.57 5.70 -30.32
N ARG A 26 5.40 4.44 -30.76
CA ARG A 26 5.22 4.10 -32.17
C ARG A 26 3.99 4.76 -32.80
N ILE A 27 2.84 4.76 -32.12
CA ILE A 27 1.60 5.37 -32.63
C ILE A 27 1.77 6.90 -32.79
N ILE A 28 2.47 7.54 -31.86
CA ILE A 28 2.78 8.97 -31.92
C ILE A 28 3.76 9.28 -33.05
N GLU A 29 4.81 8.46 -33.23
CA GLU A 29 5.76 8.56 -34.35
C GLU A 29 5.08 8.39 -35.72
N MET A 30 4.01 7.58 -35.79
CA MET A 30 3.12 7.44 -36.95
C MET A 30 2.19 8.64 -37.15
N GLY A 31 2.35 9.74 -36.42
CA GLY A 31 1.59 10.97 -36.62
C GLY A 31 0.21 11.02 -35.97
N PHE A 32 -0.18 10.02 -35.17
CA PHE A 32 -1.40 10.06 -34.34
C PHE A 32 -1.15 10.89 -33.08
N ILE A 33 -0.93 12.18 -33.29
CA ILE A 33 -0.66 13.17 -32.24
C ILE A 33 -1.90 13.98 -31.89
N LYS A 34 -1.96 14.46 -30.64
CA LYS A 34 -3.09 15.24 -30.12
C LYS A 34 -3.39 16.44 -31.02
N GLY A 35 -4.66 16.73 -31.27
CA GLY A 35 -5.12 17.87 -32.06
C GLY A 35 -5.06 17.72 -33.59
N LYS A 36 -4.44 16.65 -34.12
CA LYS A 36 -4.49 16.39 -35.57
C LYS A 36 -5.77 15.65 -35.96
N THR A 37 -6.25 15.95 -37.16
CA THR A 37 -7.45 15.33 -37.74
C THR A 37 -7.09 14.01 -38.40
N VAL A 38 -7.90 12.99 -38.15
CA VAL A 38 -7.81 11.66 -38.77
C VAL A 38 -9.12 11.33 -39.49
N GLU A 39 -9.00 10.73 -40.66
CA GLU A 39 -10.14 10.34 -41.50
C GLU A 39 -10.10 8.82 -41.76
N VAL A 40 -11.25 8.16 -41.66
CA VAL A 40 -11.35 6.72 -42.01
C VAL A 40 -11.56 6.58 -43.51
N LEU A 41 -10.62 5.96 -44.20
CA LEU A 41 -10.72 5.74 -45.64
C LEU A 41 -11.53 4.48 -45.96
N LEU A 42 -11.09 3.34 -45.41
CA LEU A 42 -11.57 2.02 -45.84
C LEU A 42 -11.47 1.02 -44.68
N ASN A 43 -12.48 0.17 -44.55
CA ASN A 43 -12.48 -0.99 -43.65
C ASN A 43 -12.19 -2.27 -44.43
N ALA A 44 -11.33 -3.15 -43.91
CA ALA A 44 -11.20 -4.50 -44.45
C ALA A 44 -12.53 -5.28 -44.33
N PRO A 45 -12.78 -6.34 -45.12
CA PRO A 45 -14.04 -7.09 -45.12
C PRO A 45 -14.46 -7.67 -43.75
N LEU A 46 -13.51 -7.87 -42.83
CA LEU A 46 -13.75 -8.33 -41.45
C LEU A 46 -13.61 -7.20 -40.41
N ASN A 47 -13.62 -5.93 -40.84
CA ASN A 47 -13.40 -4.74 -40.01
C ASN A 47 -12.05 -4.72 -39.26
N ASP A 48 -11.04 -5.45 -39.74
CA ASP A 48 -9.68 -5.44 -39.22
C ASP A 48 -8.70 -5.90 -40.32
N PRO A 49 -7.65 -5.13 -40.68
CA PRO A 49 -7.32 -3.78 -40.23
C PRO A 49 -8.18 -2.67 -40.88
N VAL A 50 -8.13 -1.47 -40.29
CA VAL A 50 -8.80 -0.25 -40.79
C VAL A 50 -7.76 0.73 -41.33
N LYS A 51 -8.05 1.34 -42.48
CA LYS A 51 -7.16 2.29 -43.17
C LYS A 51 -7.59 3.72 -42.86
N TYR A 52 -6.65 4.51 -42.34
CA TYR A 52 -6.83 5.89 -41.94
C TYR A 52 -5.96 6.82 -42.79
N LYS A 53 -6.39 8.09 -42.92
CA LYS A 53 -5.59 9.18 -43.48
C LYS A 53 -5.22 10.16 -42.37
N ILE A 54 -3.94 10.44 -42.22
CA ILE A 54 -3.41 11.35 -41.22
C ILE A 54 -2.22 12.12 -41.79
N LEU A 55 -2.13 13.43 -41.51
CA LEU A 55 -1.05 14.31 -42.01
C LEU A 55 -0.76 14.17 -43.52
N GLY A 56 -1.80 13.87 -44.32
CA GLY A 56 -1.70 13.74 -45.78
C GLY A 56 -1.23 12.38 -46.31
N TYR A 57 -0.92 11.40 -45.45
CA TYR A 57 -0.56 10.04 -45.84
C TYR A 57 -1.50 8.99 -45.25
N GLU A 58 -1.42 7.76 -45.76
CA GLU A 58 -2.33 6.67 -45.42
C GLU A 58 -1.65 5.63 -44.52
N ILE A 59 -2.32 5.22 -43.44
CA ILE A 59 -1.82 4.23 -42.48
C ILE A 59 -2.92 3.21 -42.19
N SER A 60 -2.56 1.93 -42.11
CA SER A 60 -3.47 0.88 -41.66
C SER A 60 -3.17 0.52 -40.21
N LEU A 61 -4.17 0.61 -39.33
CA LEU A 61 -4.08 0.16 -37.95
C LEU A 61 -5.02 -1.03 -37.71
N ARG A 62 -4.62 -1.94 -36.82
CA ARG A 62 -5.55 -2.98 -36.36
C ARG A 62 -6.65 -2.36 -35.51
N ARG A 63 -7.83 -2.97 -35.51
CA ARG A 63 -8.98 -2.47 -34.76
C ARG A 63 -8.70 -2.33 -33.26
N LYS A 64 -8.00 -3.31 -32.67
CA LYS A 64 -7.55 -3.29 -31.26
C LYS A 64 -6.56 -2.16 -30.95
N GLU A 65 -5.75 -1.75 -31.93
CA GLU A 65 -4.83 -0.63 -31.76
C GLU A 65 -5.57 0.70 -31.86
N ALA A 66 -6.54 0.80 -32.78
CA ALA A 66 -7.42 1.97 -32.91
C ALA A 66 -8.34 2.16 -31.68
N GLU A 67 -8.72 1.11 -30.96
CA GLU A 67 -9.44 1.21 -29.68
C GLU A 67 -8.66 2.00 -28.62
N MET A 68 -7.32 2.02 -28.74
CA MET A 68 -6.45 2.75 -27.82
C MET A 68 -6.34 4.24 -28.15
N ILE A 69 -6.92 4.73 -29.24
CA ILE A 69 -6.87 6.14 -29.61
C ILE A 69 -8.23 6.78 -29.32
N GLU A 70 -8.24 7.79 -28.45
CA GLU A 70 -9.43 8.56 -28.13
C GLU A 70 -9.54 9.77 -29.05
N ILE A 71 -10.75 9.98 -29.57
CA ILE A 71 -11.07 11.04 -30.51
C ILE A 71 -12.38 11.74 -30.11
N ILE A 72 -12.58 12.91 -30.70
CA ILE A 72 -13.90 13.54 -30.83
C ILE A 72 -14.31 13.48 -32.30
N SER A 73 -15.47 12.91 -32.58
CA SER A 73 -16.07 12.90 -33.91
C SER A 73 -16.78 14.22 -34.21
N GLU A 74 -17.09 14.46 -35.48
CA GLU A 74 -17.86 15.65 -35.86
C GLU A 74 -19.26 15.71 -35.22
N GLN A 75 -19.86 14.56 -34.97
CA GLN A 75 -21.19 14.47 -34.34
C GLN A 75 -21.12 14.77 -32.85
N GLU A 76 -20.15 14.19 -32.14
CA GLU A 76 -19.94 14.41 -30.70
C GLU A 76 -19.60 15.89 -30.42
N ALA A 77 -18.82 16.53 -31.31
CA ALA A 77 -18.55 17.95 -31.24
C ALA A 77 -19.81 18.81 -31.41
N LYS A 78 -20.70 18.46 -32.35
CA LYS A 78 -21.98 19.17 -32.56
C LYS A 78 -22.88 19.10 -31.32
N GLU A 79 -22.99 17.94 -30.70
CA GLU A 79 -23.79 17.74 -29.48
C GLU A 79 -23.24 18.52 -28.27
N GLN A 80 -21.91 18.62 -28.14
CA GLN A 80 -21.27 19.40 -27.07
C GLN A 80 -21.39 20.92 -27.28
N ALA A 81 -21.32 21.39 -28.52
CA ALA A 81 -21.58 22.79 -28.85
C ALA A 81 -23.04 23.21 -28.58
N LEU A 82 -23.98 22.26 -28.67
CA LEU A 82 -25.40 22.49 -28.38
C LEU A 82 -25.74 22.46 -26.88
N SER A 83 -24.89 21.85 -26.05
CA SER A 83 -25.12 21.64 -24.60
C SER A 83 -24.34 22.58 -23.68
N SER A 84 -23.36 23.34 -24.19
CA SER A 84 -22.62 24.35 -23.42
C SER A 84 -23.40 25.66 -23.30
N GLU A 85 -23.68 26.11 -22.07
CA GLU A 85 -24.43 27.35 -21.78
C GLU A 85 -23.57 28.64 -21.84
N SER A 86 -22.28 28.55 -22.15
CA SER A 86 -21.34 29.69 -22.14
C SER A 86 -21.10 30.29 -23.53
N SER A 87 -21.40 31.59 -23.67
CA SER A 87 -20.89 32.61 -24.62
C SER A 87 -20.80 32.36 -26.15
N ASP A 88 -20.97 31.14 -26.67
CA ASP A 88 -20.85 30.86 -28.12
C ASP A 88 -22.19 30.90 -28.89
N LYS A 89 -23.26 31.41 -28.26
CA LYS A 89 -24.60 31.52 -28.87
C LYS A 89 -24.68 32.51 -30.05
N GLU A 90 -23.71 33.40 -30.24
CA GLU A 90 -23.76 34.38 -31.34
C GLU A 90 -23.37 33.82 -32.71
N ILE A 91 -22.72 32.66 -32.79
CA ILE A 91 -22.30 32.08 -34.08
C ILE A 91 -23.40 31.18 -34.69
N VAL A 92 -24.38 30.73 -33.90
CA VAL A 92 -25.33 29.67 -34.31
C VAL A 92 -26.63 30.21 -34.95
N LYS A 93 -26.79 31.53 -35.13
CA LYS A 93 -28.02 32.13 -35.68
C LYS A 93 -28.00 32.47 -37.18
N GLY A 94 -27.12 31.87 -37.97
CA GLY A 94 -27.11 32.00 -39.43
C GLY A 94 -27.54 30.71 -40.14
N GLU A 95 -28.45 30.80 -41.11
CA GLU A 95 -29.07 29.72 -41.91
C GLU A 95 -28.11 28.88 -42.81
N TYR A 96 -26.82 28.75 -42.46
CA TYR A 96 -25.85 27.90 -43.15
C TYR A 96 -25.11 26.98 -42.15
N ALA A 97 -25.86 26.14 -41.42
CA ALA A 97 -25.31 25.20 -40.42
C ALA A 97 -24.90 23.83 -41.02
N THR A 98 -24.38 23.79 -42.24
CA THR A 98 -24.10 22.51 -42.95
C THR A 98 -22.63 22.10 -42.96
N TYR A 99 -21.68 22.95 -42.55
CA TYR A 99 -20.27 22.60 -42.45
C TYR A 99 -19.69 23.16 -41.14
N PHE A 100 -19.38 22.28 -40.18
CA PHE A 100 -18.46 22.65 -39.10
C PHE A 100 -17.07 22.79 -39.73
N SER A 101 -16.40 23.91 -39.51
CA SER A 101 -15.02 24.07 -39.96
C SER A 101 -14.09 23.15 -39.16
N ASP A 102 -12.98 22.69 -39.77
CA ASP A 102 -11.91 21.95 -39.07
C ASP A 102 -11.40 22.71 -37.82
N GLU A 103 -11.55 24.03 -37.81
CA GLU A 103 -11.15 24.91 -36.71
C GLU A 103 -12.07 24.81 -35.49
N SER A 104 -13.39 24.72 -35.71
CA SER A 104 -14.39 24.54 -34.65
C SER A 104 -14.24 23.17 -33.96
N LEU A 105 -13.95 22.13 -34.74
CA LEU A 105 -13.67 20.78 -34.23
C LEU A 105 -12.41 20.75 -33.37
N LYS A 106 -11.36 21.45 -33.80
CA LYS A 106 -10.12 21.60 -33.03
C LYS A 106 -10.36 22.31 -31.69
N ARG A 107 -11.20 23.35 -31.63
CA ARG A 107 -11.52 24.05 -30.37
C ARG A 107 -12.24 23.16 -29.34
N ILE A 108 -13.23 22.39 -29.76
CA ILE A 108 -13.94 21.47 -28.85
C ILE A 108 -13.03 20.32 -28.41
N ALA A 109 -12.16 19.83 -29.31
CA ALA A 109 -11.11 18.88 -28.98
C ALA A 109 -10.07 19.44 -28.00
N LEU A 110 -9.75 20.74 -28.09
CA LEU A 110 -8.89 21.43 -27.12
C LEU A 110 -9.52 21.46 -25.71
N GLY A 111 -10.84 21.59 -25.58
CA GLY A 111 -11.54 21.52 -24.30
C GLY A 111 -11.39 20.15 -23.60
N LYS A 112 -11.70 19.05 -24.30
CA LYS A 112 -11.47 17.69 -23.77
C LYS A 112 -9.98 17.34 -23.60
N ARG A 113 -9.08 17.95 -24.38
CA ARG A 113 -7.62 17.77 -24.24
C ARG A 113 -7.13 18.21 -22.85
N ARG A 114 -7.79 19.20 -22.23
CA ARG A 114 -7.37 19.73 -20.93
C ARG A 114 -7.89 18.94 -19.73
N THR A 115 -8.45 17.74 -19.92
CA THR A 115 -8.78 16.85 -18.80
C THR A 115 -7.66 15.84 -18.53
N ILE A 116 -7.08 15.86 -17.33
CA ILE A 116 -6.02 14.95 -16.90
C ILE A 116 -6.57 13.96 -15.87
N ASN A 117 -6.49 12.66 -16.16
CA ASN A 117 -6.87 11.61 -15.22
C ASN A 117 -5.66 11.21 -14.38
N VAL A 118 -5.76 11.41 -13.07
CA VAL A 118 -4.68 11.16 -12.12
C VAL A 118 -5.12 10.13 -11.09
N ALA A 119 -4.28 9.12 -10.86
CA ALA A 119 -4.49 8.14 -9.79
C ALA A 119 -3.49 8.37 -8.65
N LEU A 120 -4.01 8.44 -7.42
CA LEU A 120 -3.21 8.50 -6.20
C LEU A 120 -2.92 7.10 -5.68
N ILE A 121 -1.64 6.82 -5.51
CA ILE A 121 -1.11 5.54 -5.03
C ILE A 121 -0.14 5.82 -3.89
N GLY A 122 -0.01 4.90 -2.94
CA GLY A 122 0.99 5.00 -1.89
C GLY A 122 0.73 4.00 -0.77
N ASN A 123 1.70 3.89 0.14
CA ASN A 123 1.57 3.05 1.31
C ASN A 123 0.42 3.53 2.23
N PRO A 124 -0.23 2.64 3.00
CA PRO A 124 -1.12 3.06 4.08
C PRO A 124 -0.45 4.11 4.99
N ASN A 125 -1.22 5.12 5.38
CA ASN A 125 -0.78 6.23 6.24
C ASN A 125 0.31 7.16 5.69
N CYS A 126 0.68 7.10 4.39
CA CYS A 126 1.64 8.05 3.79
C CYS A 126 1.08 9.47 3.56
N GLY A 127 -0.16 9.74 3.98
CA GLY A 127 -0.85 11.03 3.77
C GLY A 127 -1.55 11.18 2.42
N LYS A 128 -1.73 10.10 1.67
CA LYS A 128 -2.49 10.05 0.40
C LYS A 128 -3.88 10.68 0.49
N THR A 129 -4.69 10.30 1.48
CA THR A 129 -6.03 10.88 1.68
C THR A 129 -5.97 12.36 2.07
N SER A 130 -4.92 12.80 2.76
CA SER A 130 -4.73 14.24 3.03
C SER A 130 -4.44 15.01 1.75
N LEU A 131 -3.59 14.48 0.86
CA LEU A 131 -3.33 15.07 -0.45
C LEU A 131 -4.61 15.12 -1.29
N PHE A 132 -5.36 14.02 -1.35
CA PHE A 132 -6.65 13.96 -2.04
C PHE A 132 -7.62 15.04 -1.57
N ASN A 133 -7.85 15.16 -0.26
CA ASN A 133 -8.79 16.14 0.29
C ASN A 133 -8.35 17.59 0.03
N LEU A 134 -7.05 17.86 0.03
CA LEU A 134 -6.52 19.20 -0.27
C LEU A 134 -6.73 19.57 -1.74
N ALA A 135 -6.52 18.61 -2.64
CA ALA A 135 -6.68 18.81 -4.07
C ALA A 135 -8.15 18.86 -4.51
N ALA A 136 -8.97 17.91 -4.04
CA ALA A 136 -10.38 17.79 -4.45
C ALA A 136 -11.33 18.81 -3.77
N GLY A 137 -10.90 19.44 -2.67
CA GLY A 137 -11.72 20.41 -1.95
C GLY A 137 -13.08 19.84 -1.49
N ALA A 138 -14.18 20.55 -1.77
CA ALA A 138 -15.55 20.17 -1.37
C ALA A 138 -16.30 19.29 -2.38
N HIS A 139 -15.68 18.94 -3.52
CA HIS A 139 -16.34 18.23 -4.63
C HIS A 139 -15.90 16.76 -4.67
N GLU A 140 -16.33 15.98 -3.67
CA GLU A 140 -16.08 14.54 -3.59
C GLU A 140 -17.25 13.71 -4.14
N HIS A 141 -16.96 12.62 -4.86
CA HIS A 141 -17.92 11.55 -5.16
C HIS A 141 -17.34 10.19 -4.76
N VAL A 142 -18.09 9.40 -3.96
CA VAL A 142 -17.65 8.09 -3.48
C VAL A 142 -18.40 7.00 -4.25
N GLY A 143 -17.67 6.16 -4.98
CA GLY A 143 -18.22 5.00 -5.71
C GLY A 143 -17.92 3.67 -5.01
N ASN A 144 -18.83 2.70 -5.11
CA ASN A 144 -18.61 1.30 -4.71
C ASN A 144 -18.47 0.39 -5.94
N TYR A 145 -17.57 -0.59 -5.89
CA TYR A 145 -17.35 -1.55 -6.97
C TYR A 145 -18.09 -2.87 -6.75
N SER A 146 -18.39 -3.61 -7.83
CA SER A 146 -19.10 -4.89 -7.76
C SER A 146 -18.21 -6.01 -7.18
N GLY A 147 -18.58 -6.54 -6.01
CA GLY A 147 -18.05 -7.80 -5.48
C GLY A 147 -17.03 -7.71 -4.34
N VAL A 148 -16.60 -6.51 -3.91
CA VAL A 148 -15.71 -6.30 -2.74
C VAL A 148 -16.02 -4.96 -2.05
N THR A 149 -15.74 -4.84 -0.75
CA THR A 149 -15.97 -3.63 0.08
C THR A 149 -14.92 -2.53 -0.12
N VAL A 150 -14.13 -2.58 -1.19
CA VAL A 150 -13.04 -1.65 -1.45
C VAL A 150 -13.58 -0.49 -2.30
N SER A 151 -13.64 0.73 -1.72
CA SER A 151 -14.11 1.94 -2.40
C SER A 151 -12.94 2.79 -2.87
N ALA A 152 -12.99 3.27 -4.11
CA ALA A 152 -12.13 4.34 -4.60
C ALA A 152 -12.92 5.65 -4.52
N LYS A 153 -12.27 6.72 -4.07
CA LYS A 153 -12.87 8.06 -4.05
C LYS A 153 -12.48 8.80 -5.32
N GLU A 154 -13.42 9.51 -5.91
CA GLU A 154 -13.14 10.39 -7.05
C GLU A 154 -13.35 11.86 -6.64
N GLY A 155 -12.48 12.73 -7.13
CA GLY A 155 -12.53 14.17 -6.92
C GLY A 155 -12.22 14.91 -8.21
N TYR A 156 -12.78 16.12 -8.34
CA TYR A 156 -12.63 16.94 -9.53
C TYR A 156 -12.24 18.36 -9.13
N PHE A 157 -11.24 18.94 -9.80
CA PHE A 157 -10.83 20.32 -9.58
C PHE A 157 -10.15 20.90 -10.82
N ASP A 158 -10.11 22.23 -10.91
CA ASP A 158 -9.44 22.96 -12.00
C ASP A 158 -8.14 23.59 -11.50
N PHE A 159 -7.07 23.47 -12.27
CA PHE A 159 -5.76 24.06 -11.97
C PHE A 159 -5.05 24.47 -13.25
N GLU A 160 -4.58 25.73 -13.32
CA GLU A 160 -3.87 26.33 -14.47
C GLU A 160 -4.52 26.06 -15.84
N GLY A 161 -5.86 26.10 -15.89
CA GLY A 161 -6.62 25.88 -17.13
C GLY A 161 -6.83 24.42 -17.51
N TYR A 162 -6.40 23.45 -16.68
CA TYR A 162 -6.67 22.02 -16.82
C TYR A 162 -7.69 21.54 -15.79
N HIS A 163 -8.54 20.61 -16.22
CA HIS A 163 -9.50 19.91 -15.38
C HIS A 163 -8.90 18.58 -14.91
N PHE A 164 -8.71 18.40 -13.61
CA PHE A 164 -8.17 17.19 -13.03
C PHE A 164 -9.28 16.26 -12.56
N LYS A 165 -9.24 15.00 -13.02
CA LYS A 165 -9.99 13.90 -12.42
C LYS A 165 -9.03 13.10 -11.54
N LEU A 166 -9.19 13.22 -10.22
CA LEU A 166 -8.34 12.57 -9.23
C LEU A 166 -9.04 11.33 -8.65
N VAL A 167 -8.36 10.19 -8.65
CA VAL A 167 -8.87 8.95 -8.07
C VAL A 167 -7.98 8.51 -6.91
N ASP A 168 -8.56 8.41 -5.71
CA ASP A 168 -7.89 7.89 -4.52
C ASP A 168 -7.97 6.37 -4.48
N LEU A 169 -6.85 5.68 -4.77
CA LEU A 169 -6.79 4.23 -4.71
C LEU A 169 -6.50 3.74 -3.28
N PRO A 170 -6.91 2.52 -2.90
CA PRO A 170 -6.57 1.95 -1.60
C PRO A 170 -5.07 1.99 -1.32
N GLY A 171 -4.70 2.24 -0.06
CA GLY A 171 -3.29 2.21 0.35
C GLY A 171 -2.74 0.80 0.22
N THR A 172 -1.60 0.66 -0.46
CA THR A 172 -0.96 -0.65 -0.68
C THR A 172 0.55 -0.57 -0.51
N TYR A 173 1.18 -1.65 -0.06
CA TYR A 173 2.65 -1.75 0.04
C TYR A 173 3.28 -2.35 -1.21
N SER A 174 2.49 -3.02 -2.05
CA SER A 174 2.98 -3.68 -3.26
C SER A 174 1.85 -3.84 -4.30
N LEU A 175 2.14 -4.47 -5.42
CA LEU A 175 1.21 -4.80 -6.52
C LEU A 175 1.17 -6.32 -6.75
N SER A 176 1.33 -7.10 -5.67
CA SER A 176 1.17 -8.56 -5.69
C SER A 176 -0.29 -9.01 -5.68
N ALA A 177 -0.51 -10.32 -5.81
CA ALA A 177 -1.83 -10.94 -5.80
C ALA A 177 -2.26 -11.49 -4.43
N TYR A 178 -1.71 -10.98 -3.32
CA TYR A 178 -1.99 -11.53 -1.98
C TYR A 178 -3.22 -10.93 -1.34
N THR A 179 -3.48 -9.64 -1.56
CA THR A 179 -4.62 -8.94 -0.93
C THR A 179 -5.62 -8.42 -1.98
N PRO A 180 -6.93 -8.37 -1.66
CA PRO A 180 -7.92 -7.78 -2.55
C PRO A 180 -7.61 -6.33 -2.92
N GLU A 181 -7.02 -5.57 -2.00
CA GLU A 181 -6.63 -4.17 -2.19
C GLU A 181 -5.51 -4.04 -3.22
N GLU A 182 -4.44 -4.83 -3.11
CA GLU A 182 -3.34 -4.87 -4.08
C GLU A 182 -3.82 -5.22 -5.49
N MET A 183 -4.69 -6.23 -5.58
CA MET A 183 -5.29 -6.69 -6.82
C MET A 183 -6.16 -5.62 -7.45
N TYR A 184 -6.95 -4.91 -6.63
CA TYR A 184 -7.76 -3.80 -7.09
C TYR A 184 -6.91 -2.66 -7.65
N VAL A 185 -5.88 -2.22 -6.92
CA VAL A 185 -4.96 -1.16 -7.34
C VAL A 185 -4.31 -1.54 -8.68
N ARG A 186 -3.78 -2.76 -8.78
CA ARG A 186 -3.15 -3.27 -10.00
C ARG A 186 -4.11 -3.26 -11.19
N ARG A 187 -5.31 -3.84 -11.04
CA ARG A 187 -6.32 -3.87 -12.11
C ARG A 187 -6.74 -2.46 -12.52
N HIS A 188 -6.94 -1.56 -11.55
CA HIS A 188 -7.33 -0.19 -11.84
C HIS A 188 -6.28 0.55 -12.69
N ILE A 189 -5.00 0.43 -12.37
CA ILE A 189 -3.92 1.04 -13.16
C ILE A 189 -3.95 0.53 -14.62
N ILE A 190 -4.15 -0.78 -14.80
CA ILE A 190 -4.08 -1.43 -16.12
C ILE A 190 -5.36 -1.21 -16.94
N GLU A 191 -6.52 -1.19 -16.30
CA GLU A 191 -7.82 -1.10 -16.98
C GLU A 191 -8.26 0.35 -17.20
N GLN A 192 -8.09 1.21 -16.20
CA GLN A 192 -8.46 2.63 -16.30
C GLN A 192 -7.36 3.46 -16.98
N THR A 193 -6.12 2.97 -16.99
CA THR A 193 -4.98 3.60 -17.67
C THR A 193 -4.86 5.10 -17.34
N PRO A 194 -4.57 5.47 -16.07
CA PRO A 194 -4.46 6.87 -15.68
C PRO A 194 -3.39 7.58 -16.53
N ASP A 195 -3.62 8.87 -16.81
CA ASP A 195 -2.70 9.66 -17.63
C ASP A 195 -1.39 9.91 -16.87
N VAL A 196 -1.48 10.14 -15.55
CA VAL A 196 -0.34 10.23 -14.61
C VAL A 196 -0.70 9.59 -13.27
N ILE A 197 0.26 8.94 -12.62
CA ILE A 197 0.15 8.44 -11.25
C ILE A 197 0.90 9.38 -10.30
N ILE A 198 0.24 9.82 -9.23
CA ILE A 198 0.92 10.44 -8.09
C ILE A 198 1.20 9.33 -7.08
N ASN A 199 2.47 9.00 -6.89
CA ASN A 199 2.92 8.08 -5.87
C ASN A 199 3.33 8.85 -4.61
N VAL A 200 2.51 8.75 -3.56
CA VAL A 200 2.73 9.43 -2.29
C VAL A 200 3.65 8.58 -1.41
N VAL A 201 4.84 9.12 -1.14
CA VAL A 201 5.93 8.45 -0.43
C VAL A 201 6.14 9.16 0.90
N ASP A 202 6.03 8.42 2.00
CA ASP A 202 6.40 8.93 3.33
C ASP A 202 7.92 9.02 3.48
N THR A 203 8.42 10.25 3.66
CA THR A 203 9.87 10.53 3.83
C THR A 203 10.44 10.02 5.14
N SER A 204 9.63 9.73 6.15
CA SER A 204 10.06 9.08 7.40
C SER A 204 10.44 7.60 7.19
N ASN A 205 9.99 6.97 6.10
CA ASN A 205 10.28 5.57 5.78
C ASN A 205 10.48 5.36 4.26
N LEU A 206 11.51 6.01 3.70
CA LEU A 206 11.78 6.02 2.26
C LEU A 206 11.96 4.61 1.67
N GLU A 207 12.78 3.76 2.29
CA GLU A 207 13.12 2.44 1.74
C GLU A 207 11.87 1.58 1.48
N ARG A 208 10.95 1.54 2.44
CA ARG A 208 9.69 0.79 2.31
C ARG A 208 8.74 1.38 1.27
N ASN A 209 8.68 2.70 1.16
CA ASN A 209 7.80 3.37 0.19
C ASN A 209 8.36 3.29 -1.24
N LEU A 210 9.69 3.30 -1.39
CA LEU A 210 10.35 3.14 -2.67
C LEU A 210 10.18 1.72 -3.25
N PHE A 211 9.85 0.72 -2.43
CA PHE A 211 9.53 -0.62 -2.95
C PHE A 211 8.33 -0.60 -3.92
N LEU A 212 7.22 0.02 -3.53
CA LEU A 212 6.07 0.20 -4.44
C LEU A 212 6.45 1.02 -5.69
N THR A 213 7.31 2.02 -5.50
CA THR A 213 7.84 2.86 -6.58
C THR A 213 8.55 2.02 -7.64
N THR A 214 9.38 1.05 -7.24
CA THR A 214 10.07 0.16 -8.20
C THR A 214 9.09 -0.66 -9.05
N GLN A 215 7.97 -1.08 -8.47
CA GLN A 215 6.97 -1.87 -9.19
C GLN A 215 6.17 -1.03 -10.19
N LEU A 216 5.88 0.23 -9.84
CA LEU A 216 5.28 1.19 -10.78
C LEU A 216 6.23 1.48 -11.94
N ILE A 217 7.53 1.63 -11.68
CA ILE A 217 8.54 1.76 -12.73
C ILE A 217 8.53 0.55 -13.67
N ASP A 218 8.50 -0.69 -13.14
CA ASP A 218 8.43 -1.90 -13.96
C ASP A 218 7.17 -1.97 -14.84
N MET A 219 6.04 -1.42 -14.37
CA MET A 219 4.79 -1.32 -15.14
C MET A 219 4.88 -0.30 -16.30
N ASN A 220 5.91 0.54 -16.35
CA ASN A 220 6.11 1.59 -17.35
C ASN A 220 4.93 2.57 -17.42
N VAL A 221 4.47 3.00 -16.24
CA VAL A 221 3.43 4.02 -16.08
C VAL A 221 4.06 5.39 -15.87
N ARG A 222 3.38 6.44 -16.35
CA ARG A 222 3.80 7.82 -16.08
C ARG A 222 3.53 8.11 -14.62
N MET A 223 4.55 8.53 -13.90
CA MET A 223 4.39 8.79 -12.49
C MET A 223 5.21 9.99 -12.02
N MET A 224 4.76 10.52 -10.90
CA MET A 224 5.39 11.58 -10.13
C MET A 224 5.39 11.15 -8.66
N VAL A 225 6.47 11.40 -7.94
CA VAL A 225 6.55 11.10 -6.51
C VAL A 225 6.28 12.35 -5.68
N ALA A 226 5.29 12.29 -4.81
CA ALA A 226 5.09 13.28 -3.75
C ALA A 226 5.82 12.79 -2.49
N LEU A 227 6.96 13.39 -2.17
CA LEU A 227 7.75 13.12 -0.97
C LEU A 227 7.09 13.80 0.23
N ASN A 228 6.09 13.13 0.81
CA ASN A 228 5.22 13.69 1.84
C ASN A 228 5.83 13.57 3.25
N MET A 229 5.26 14.33 4.17
CA MET A 229 5.76 14.48 5.55
C MET A 229 7.20 15.00 5.59
N TYR A 230 7.58 15.82 4.60
CA TYR A 230 8.95 16.32 4.48
C TYR A 230 9.40 17.17 5.68
N ASP A 231 8.45 17.74 6.43
CA ASP A 231 8.74 18.44 7.67
C ASP A 231 9.20 17.50 8.80
N GLU A 232 8.79 16.23 8.80
CA GLU A 232 9.31 15.22 9.73
C GLU A 232 10.75 14.85 9.39
N LEU A 233 11.08 14.75 8.09
CA LEU A 233 12.44 14.56 7.62
C LEU A 233 13.34 15.72 8.07
N GLU A 234 12.93 16.97 7.81
CA GLU A 234 13.64 18.18 8.24
C GLU A 234 13.79 18.22 9.78
N ALA A 235 12.72 17.96 10.52
CA ALA A 235 12.73 17.97 11.99
C ALA A 235 13.61 16.86 12.60
N SER A 236 13.77 15.74 11.89
CA SER A 236 14.66 14.65 12.31
C SER A 236 16.15 14.96 12.12
N GLY A 237 16.47 16.05 11.43
CA GLY A 237 17.83 16.43 11.07
C GLY A 237 18.40 15.63 9.89
N ASN A 238 17.63 14.74 9.27
CA ASN A 238 18.05 13.97 8.11
C ASN A 238 18.01 14.85 6.85
N THR A 239 18.87 14.54 5.88
CA THR A 239 18.88 15.26 4.59
C THR A 239 18.68 14.29 3.44
N LEU A 240 17.86 14.69 2.47
CA LEU A 240 17.59 13.93 1.25
C LEU A 240 17.87 14.81 0.02
N ASP A 241 18.85 14.42 -0.80
CA ASP A 241 19.02 14.96 -2.14
C ASP A 241 17.96 14.35 -3.07
N HIS A 242 16.78 14.95 -3.05
CA HIS A 242 15.65 14.49 -3.85
C HIS A 242 15.91 14.65 -5.35
N HIS A 243 16.68 15.65 -5.79
CA HIS A 243 17.00 15.83 -7.21
C HIS A 243 17.87 14.69 -7.76
N LEU A 244 18.90 14.29 -7.01
CA LEU A 244 19.72 13.14 -7.37
C LEU A 244 18.89 11.85 -7.34
N LEU A 245 18.04 11.68 -6.32
CA LEU A 245 17.13 10.54 -6.23
C LEU A 245 16.19 10.47 -7.45
N SER A 246 15.63 11.60 -7.87
CA SER A 246 14.79 11.68 -9.06
C SER A 246 15.54 11.24 -10.32
N LYS A 247 16.81 11.66 -10.49
CA LYS A 247 17.65 11.24 -11.63
C LYS A 247 18.01 9.75 -11.63
N LEU A 248 18.25 9.19 -10.44
CA LEU A 248 18.56 7.76 -10.27
C LEU A 248 17.35 6.89 -10.58
N LEU A 249 16.15 7.29 -10.13
CA LEU A 249 14.90 6.58 -10.36
C LEU A 249 14.22 6.94 -11.70
N GLY A 250 14.67 7.98 -12.38
CA GLY A 250 14.06 8.45 -13.64
C GLY A 250 12.65 9.01 -13.47
N VAL A 251 12.29 9.43 -12.25
CA VAL A 251 10.95 9.88 -11.88
C VAL A 251 11.05 11.20 -11.12
N PRO A 252 10.33 12.26 -11.53
CA PRO A 252 10.26 13.53 -10.80
C PRO A 252 9.77 13.35 -9.36
N MET A 253 10.41 14.03 -8.41
CA MET A 253 10.06 13.96 -7.00
C MET A 253 9.93 15.36 -6.40
N VAL A 254 8.78 15.65 -5.79
CA VAL A 254 8.50 16.95 -5.17
C VAL A 254 8.35 16.79 -3.66
N PRO A 255 9.13 17.54 -2.85
CA PRO A 255 8.92 17.66 -1.41
C PRO A 255 7.53 18.24 -1.10
N THR A 256 6.72 17.52 -0.31
CA THR A 256 5.37 17.96 0.05
C THR A 256 5.12 17.88 1.57
N VAL A 257 4.30 18.80 2.07
CA VAL A 257 3.76 18.75 3.43
C VAL A 257 2.28 19.04 3.36
N CYS A 258 1.47 17.97 3.25
CA CYS A 258 0.02 18.09 3.08
C CYS A 258 -0.62 18.95 4.19
N LYS A 259 -0.24 18.77 5.47
CA LYS A 259 -0.80 19.54 6.59
C LYS A 259 -0.59 21.06 6.50
N LYS A 260 0.41 21.51 5.74
CA LYS A 260 0.78 22.92 5.55
C LYS A 260 0.55 23.40 4.12
N SER A 261 -0.07 22.58 3.26
CA SER A 261 -0.23 22.84 1.82
C SER A 261 1.06 23.21 1.08
N ARG A 262 2.22 22.74 1.55
CA ARG A 262 3.53 23.02 0.90
C ARG A 262 3.78 22.05 -0.25
N GLY A 263 4.17 22.57 -1.41
CA GLY A 263 4.60 21.79 -2.59
C GLY A 263 3.47 21.17 -3.41
N ILE A 264 2.20 21.47 -3.10
CA ILE A 264 1.04 20.89 -3.80
C ILE A 264 0.81 21.56 -5.17
N GLU A 265 0.99 22.87 -5.27
CA GLU A 265 0.88 23.59 -6.55
C GLU A 265 2.00 23.18 -7.51
N ASP A 266 3.25 23.13 -7.03
CA ASP A 266 4.40 22.61 -7.78
C ASP A 266 4.15 21.18 -8.31
N LEU A 267 3.51 20.34 -7.47
CA LEU A 267 3.15 18.97 -7.84
C LEU A 267 2.24 18.96 -9.08
N PHE A 268 1.15 19.72 -9.06
CA PHE A 268 0.19 19.73 -10.18
C PHE A 268 0.72 20.45 -11.41
N HIS A 269 1.53 21.50 -11.24
CA HIS A 269 2.21 22.17 -12.34
C HIS A 269 3.11 21.20 -13.13
N ILE A 270 3.96 20.43 -12.43
CA ILE A 270 4.84 19.46 -13.08
C ILE A 270 4.03 18.29 -13.69
N ILE A 271 2.85 17.95 -13.15
CA ILE A 271 1.96 16.95 -13.78
C ILE A 271 1.46 17.43 -15.15
N ILE A 272 1.11 18.71 -15.28
CA ILE A 272 0.72 19.29 -16.58
C ILE A 272 1.89 19.18 -17.56
N ASN A 273 3.09 19.56 -17.10
CA ASN A 273 4.33 19.42 -17.86
C ASN A 273 4.59 17.97 -18.29
N LEU A 274 4.41 16.98 -17.41
CA LEU A 274 4.53 15.55 -17.74
C LEU A 274 3.44 15.06 -18.71
N TYR A 275 2.22 15.58 -18.59
CA TYR A 275 1.10 15.22 -19.44
C TYR A 275 1.25 15.75 -20.88
N GLU A 276 1.78 16.95 -21.04
CA GLU A 276 2.01 17.61 -22.33
C GLU A 276 3.37 17.24 -22.95
N GLY A 277 4.45 17.21 -22.16
CA GLY A 277 5.83 17.10 -22.66
C GLY A 277 6.38 15.68 -22.84
N ALA A 278 5.96 14.70 -22.03
CA ALA A 278 6.63 13.39 -21.96
C ALA A 278 6.59 12.54 -23.25
N ASP A 279 5.72 12.88 -24.20
CA ASP A 279 5.58 12.17 -25.48
C ASP A 279 6.44 12.72 -26.61
N TYR A 280 6.99 13.93 -26.45
CA TYR A 280 7.56 14.69 -27.56
C TYR A 280 9.06 14.94 -27.41
N VAL A 281 9.67 14.36 -26.38
CA VAL A 281 11.12 14.36 -26.19
C VAL A 281 11.72 13.26 -27.08
N ASP A 282 12.52 13.66 -28.06
CA ASP A 282 13.28 12.73 -28.91
C ASP A 282 14.44 12.06 -28.12
N GLU A 283 15.14 11.10 -28.74
CA GLU A 283 16.25 10.38 -28.10
C GLU A 283 17.45 11.28 -27.77
N GLU A 284 17.50 12.48 -28.36
CA GLU A 284 18.53 13.51 -28.15
C GLU A 284 18.09 14.55 -27.10
N GLY A 285 16.85 14.44 -26.60
CA GLY A 285 16.24 15.33 -25.62
C GLY A 285 15.46 16.51 -26.22
N ASN A 286 15.34 16.66 -27.54
CA ASN A 286 14.62 17.80 -28.10
C ASN A 286 13.10 17.57 -28.07
N ILE A 287 12.36 18.62 -27.75
CA ILE A 287 10.88 18.62 -27.82
C ILE A 287 10.46 19.07 -29.22
N ASN A 288 9.40 18.46 -29.77
CA ASN A 288 8.79 18.95 -31.02
C ASN A 288 8.50 20.46 -30.92
N PRO A 289 9.03 21.31 -31.82
CA PRO A 289 8.88 22.77 -31.75
C PRO A 289 7.43 23.27 -31.70
N GLU A 290 6.49 22.57 -32.36
CA GLU A 290 5.06 22.92 -32.29
C GLU A 290 4.53 22.75 -30.86
N VAL A 291 4.91 21.67 -30.18
CA VAL A 291 4.45 21.35 -28.82
C VAL A 291 5.15 22.23 -27.79
N ALA A 292 6.45 22.46 -27.94
CA ALA A 292 7.20 23.36 -27.06
C ALA A 292 6.59 24.77 -27.07
N LYS A 293 6.20 25.27 -28.26
CA LYS A 293 5.53 26.55 -28.39
C LYS A 293 4.14 26.56 -27.75
N GLU A 294 3.34 25.51 -27.92
CA GLU A 294 2.04 25.40 -27.24
C GLU A 294 2.17 25.41 -25.70
N ILE A 295 3.18 24.72 -25.15
CA ILE A 295 3.46 24.71 -23.71
C ILE A 295 3.89 26.11 -23.23
N GLN A 296 4.73 26.80 -24.00
CA GLN A 296 5.16 28.17 -23.71
C GLN A 296 3.98 29.16 -23.73
N ASP A 297 3.16 29.11 -24.77
CA ASP A 297 1.98 29.96 -24.92
C ASP A 297 1.01 29.74 -23.74
N TRP A 298 0.80 28.48 -23.34
CA TRP A 298 0.02 28.15 -22.15
C TRP A 298 0.62 28.72 -20.85
N HIS A 299 1.93 28.53 -20.63
CA HIS A 299 2.62 28.98 -19.43
C HIS A 299 2.54 30.51 -19.28
N HIS A 300 2.76 31.26 -20.35
CA HIS A 300 2.63 32.72 -20.33
C HIS A 300 1.19 33.20 -20.07
N GLU A 301 0.17 32.43 -20.48
CA GLU A 301 -1.23 32.79 -20.33
C GLU A 301 -1.79 32.45 -18.93
N HIS A 302 -1.36 31.32 -18.33
CA HIS A 302 -2.00 30.76 -17.14
C HIS A 302 -1.13 30.77 -15.87
N VAL A 303 0.20 30.89 -16.01
CA VAL A 303 1.13 30.79 -14.87
C VAL A 303 1.65 32.17 -14.51
N ASN A 304 1.56 32.52 -13.22
CA ASN A 304 2.06 33.80 -12.75
C ASN A 304 3.57 33.70 -12.44
N GLU A 305 4.41 34.15 -13.39
CA GLU A 305 5.87 34.11 -13.28
C GLU A 305 6.44 34.78 -12.02
N SER A 306 5.69 35.69 -11.38
CA SER A 306 6.12 36.36 -10.13
C SER A 306 6.01 35.50 -8.86
N GLN A 307 5.26 34.40 -8.91
CA GLN A 307 5.06 33.46 -7.78
C GLN A 307 5.62 32.06 -8.07
N HIS A 308 6.12 31.82 -9.28
CA HIS A 308 6.65 30.53 -9.72
C HIS A 308 8.13 30.39 -9.37
N ASN A 309 8.50 29.30 -8.71
CA ASN A 309 9.92 28.94 -8.53
C ASN A 309 10.37 28.13 -9.74
N GLU A 310 11.52 28.45 -10.34
CA GLU A 310 12.07 27.65 -11.45
C GLU A 310 12.31 26.21 -10.98
N HIS A 311 11.64 25.24 -11.62
CA HIS A 311 11.86 23.82 -11.39
C HIS A 311 12.74 23.21 -12.49
N VAL A 312 13.44 22.11 -12.20
CA VAL A 312 14.28 21.41 -13.19
C VAL A 312 13.43 20.76 -14.28
N GLU A 313 12.16 20.54 -13.97
CA GLU A 313 11.14 19.91 -14.78
C GLU A 313 10.37 20.89 -15.70
N ASP A 314 10.64 22.20 -15.63
CA ASP A 314 9.94 23.21 -16.45
C ASP A 314 10.45 23.22 -17.89
N TYR A 315 9.54 22.97 -18.83
CA TYR A 315 9.82 22.85 -20.27
C TYR A 315 9.85 24.20 -21.03
N THR A 316 9.82 25.33 -20.33
CA THR A 316 9.39 26.62 -20.89
C THR A 316 10.51 27.47 -21.50
N TYR A 317 11.79 27.19 -21.24
CA TYR A 317 12.89 28.03 -21.72
C TYR A 317 13.76 27.36 -22.81
N GLN A 318 13.87 28.02 -23.98
CA GLN A 318 14.53 27.52 -25.21
C GLN A 318 16.05 27.22 -25.08
N ASP A 319 16.73 27.73 -24.05
CA ASP A 319 18.20 27.67 -23.97
C ASP A 319 18.77 26.55 -23.09
N LYS A 320 17.94 25.81 -22.34
CA LYS A 320 18.41 24.65 -21.58
C LYS A 320 18.23 23.38 -22.43
N LYS A 321 19.31 22.92 -23.06
CA LYS A 321 19.34 21.56 -23.64
C LYS A 321 18.82 20.56 -22.61
N LEU A 322 17.87 19.72 -23.01
CA LEU A 322 17.18 18.72 -22.19
C LEU A 322 18.07 17.55 -21.73
N HIS A 323 19.38 17.72 -21.66
CA HIS A 323 20.32 16.77 -21.07
C HIS A 323 20.06 16.51 -19.57
N HIS A 324 19.07 17.19 -18.97
CA HIS A 324 18.69 17.10 -17.56
C HIS A 324 17.26 16.58 -17.33
N ALA A 325 16.58 16.04 -18.35
CA ALA A 325 15.23 15.49 -18.19
C ALA A 325 15.22 14.41 -17.10
N VAL A 326 14.62 14.75 -15.95
CA VAL A 326 14.50 13.87 -14.79
C VAL A 326 13.60 12.68 -15.10
N TYR A 327 12.62 12.88 -16.00
CA TYR A 327 11.72 11.85 -16.47
C TYR A 327 12.35 11.02 -17.60
N ARG A 328 12.67 9.76 -17.28
CA ARG A 328 13.06 8.74 -18.26
C ARG A 328 12.61 7.37 -17.77
N HIS A 329 12.15 6.52 -18.68
CA HIS A 329 11.88 5.14 -18.30
C HIS A 329 13.20 4.42 -17.99
N ILE A 330 13.42 4.08 -16.71
CA ILE A 330 14.57 3.27 -16.30
C ILE A 330 14.19 1.79 -16.25
N HIS A 331 15.16 0.94 -16.57
CA HIS A 331 15.05 -0.48 -16.33
C HIS A 331 15.82 -0.80 -15.05
N ILE A 332 15.11 -1.15 -13.99
CA ILE A 332 15.74 -1.60 -12.74
C ILE A 332 16.45 -2.91 -13.04
N ASN A 333 17.76 -2.94 -12.78
CA ASN A 333 18.60 -4.11 -13.03
C ASN A 333 18.48 -5.09 -11.85
N HIS A 334 17.90 -6.26 -12.11
CA HIS A 334 17.68 -7.31 -11.10
C HIS A 334 18.89 -8.26 -10.92
N GLY A 335 20.03 -7.92 -11.49
CA GLY A 335 21.21 -8.77 -11.53
C GLY A 335 21.21 -9.71 -12.73
N ILE A 336 22.40 -10.24 -13.05
CA ILE A 336 22.67 -10.92 -14.33
C ILE A 336 21.73 -12.10 -14.58
N GLU A 337 21.52 -12.96 -13.58
CA GLU A 337 20.73 -14.18 -13.76
C GLU A 337 19.22 -13.91 -13.86
N VAL A 338 18.72 -12.92 -13.11
CA VAL A 338 17.32 -12.51 -13.17
C VAL A 338 17.03 -11.75 -14.45
N GLU A 339 17.91 -10.85 -14.91
CA GLU A 339 17.74 -10.14 -16.18
C GLU A 339 17.73 -11.09 -17.39
N LYS A 340 18.65 -12.08 -17.44
CA LYS A 340 18.61 -13.12 -18.47
C LYS A 340 17.27 -13.87 -18.47
N ALA A 341 16.75 -14.20 -17.29
CA ALA A 341 15.46 -14.86 -17.15
C ALA A 341 14.30 -13.97 -17.63
N ILE A 342 14.32 -12.69 -17.28
CA ILE A 342 13.34 -11.70 -17.73
C ILE A 342 13.36 -11.61 -19.26
N ASP A 343 14.54 -11.49 -19.88
CA ASP A 343 14.66 -11.37 -21.33
C ASP A 343 14.15 -12.62 -22.07
N GLU A 344 14.54 -13.83 -21.61
CA GLU A 344 14.08 -15.10 -22.21
C GLU A 344 12.54 -15.24 -22.21
N ILE A 345 11.89 -14.84 -21.11
CA ILE A 345 10.43 -14.89 -20.95
C ILE A 345 9.77 -13.76 -21.73
N LYS A 346 10.30 -12.53 -21.64
CA LYS A 346 9.81 -11.34 -22.33
C LYS A 346 9.77 -11.56 -23.85
N ASP A 347 10.82 -12.16 -24.41
CA ASP A 347 10.91 -12.43 -25.85
C ASP A 347 9.81 -13.40 -26.29
N GLU A 348 9.50 -14.42 -25.48
CA GLU A 348 8.42 -15.37 -25.77
C GLU A 348 7.03 -14.74 -25.63
N ILE A 349 6.82 -13.90 -24.61
CA ILE A 349 5.57 -13.16 -24.43
C ILE A 349 5.35 -12.21 -25.61
N SER A 350 6.42 -11.58 -26.10
CA SER A 350 6.37 -10.57 -27.17
C SER A 350 5.90 -11.09 -28.53
N VAL A 351 5.90 -12.42 -28.73
CA VAL A 351 5.32 -13.07 -29.92
C VAL A 351 3.82 -12.80 -30.03
N ASN A 352 3.13 -12.63 -28.89
CA ASN A 352 1.71 -12.35 -28.85
C ASN A 352 1.44 -10.85 -29.03
N GLU A 353 1.15 -10.40 -30.23
CA GLU A 353 0.90 -8.97 -30.50
C GLU A 353 -0.26 -8.37 -29.68
N SER A 354 -1.25 -9.20 -29.30
CA SER A 354 -2.40 -8.79 -28.50
C SER A 354 -2.06 -8.36 -27.07
N ILE A 355 -0.87 -8.69 -26.56
CA ILE A 355 -0.46 -8.33 -25.19
C ILE A 355 0.21 -6.96 -25.14
N ARG A 356 0.87 -6.57 -26.24
CA ARG A 356 1.89 -5.51 -26.27
C ARG A 356 1.29 -4.10 -26.17
N TYR A 357 0.00 -3.94 -26.47
CA TYR A 357 -0.69 -2.64 -26.33
C TYR A 357 -1.23 -2.40 -24.92
N LYS A 358 -1.53 -3.48 -24.16
CA LYS A 358 -2.16 -3.41 -22.84
C LYS A 358 -1.19 -3.61 -21.68
N TYR A 359 -0.12 -4.40 -21.85
CA TYR A 359 0.82 -4.72 -20.78
C TYR A 359 2.27 -4.49 -21.18
N SER A 360 3.08 -4.05 -20.22
CA SER A 360 4.54 -4.15 -20.32
C SER A 360 4.95 -5.64 -20.32
N THR A 361 5.57 -6.10 -21.40
CA THR A 361 6.03 -7.50 -21.51
C THR A 361 7.11 -7.83 -20.48
N ARG A 362 7.94 -6.83 -20.11
CA ARG A 362 8.91 -6.94 -19.03
C ARG A 362 8.22 -7.14 -17.68
N TYR A 363 7.20 -6.35 -17.38
CA TYR A 363 6.41 -6.48 -16.14
C TYR A 363 5.81 -7.88 -16.01
N LEU A 364 5.20 -8.39 -17.09
CA LEU A 364 4.64 -9.76 -17.11
C LEU A 364 5.70 -10.83 -16.88
N ALA A 365 6.88 -10.69 -17.47
CA ALA A 365 8.00 -11.61 -17.25
C ALA A 365 8.46 -11.61 -15.79
N ILE A 366 8.57 -10.44 -15.16
CA ILE A 366 8.90 -10.31 -13.72
C ILE A 366 7.82 -11.00 -12.87
N LYS A 367 6.53 -10.72 -13.12
CA LYS A 367 5.43 -11.32 -12.37
C LYS A 367 5.33 -12.84 -12.52
N LEU A 368 5.72 -13.38 -13.68
CA LEU A 368 5.85 -14.83 -13.86
C LEU A 368 7.00 -15.43 -13.05
N LEU A 369 8.13 -14.73 -12.91
CA LEU A 369 9.24 -15.17 -12.05
C LEU A 369 8.87 -15.11 -10.56
N GLU A 370 8.02 -14.15 -10.17
CA GLU A 370 7.39 -14.04 -8.85
C GLU A 370 6.24 -15.05 -8.64
N LYS A 371 5.88 -15.87 -9.66
CA LYS A 371 4.80 -16.88 -9.62
C LYS A 371 3.42 -16.30 -9.27
N ASP A 372 3.10 -15.14 -9.83
CA ASP A 372 1.82 -14.48 -9.62
C ASP A 372 0.65 -15.28 -10.25
N LYS A 373 -0.24 -15.80 -9.40
CA LYS A 373 -1.34 -16.70 -9.81
C LYS A 373 -2.31 -16.07 -10.83
N GLU A 374 -2.59 -14.77 -10.74
CA GLU A 374 -3.49 -14.11 -11.67
C GLU A 374 -2.86 -14.01 -13.06
N ILE A 375 -1.58 -13.61 -13.10
CA ILE A 375 -0.84 -13.51 -14.36
C ILE A 375 -0.63 -14.90 -14.97
N GLU A 376 -0.37 -15.93 -14.18
CA GLU A 376 -0.30 -17.32 -14.66
C GLU A 376 -1.62 -17.78 -15.28
N GLN A 377 -2.74 -17.52 -14.61
CA GLN A 377 -4.07 -17.86 -15.12
C GLN A 377 -4.34 -17.14 -16.44
N TRP A 378 -4.01 -15.85 -16.51
CA TRP A 378 -4.22 -15.08 -17.73
C TRP A 378 -3.30 -15.51 -18.88
N ILE A 379 -2.03 -15.82 -18.60
CA ILE A 379 -1.08 -16.32 -19.61
C ILE A 379 -1.47 -17.71 -20.12
N SER A 380 -2.18 -18.51 -19.31
CA SER A 380 -2.69 -19.82 -19.76
C SER A 380 -3.70 -19.74 -20.91
N GLU A 381 -4.30 -18.56 -21.14
CA GLU A 381 -5.22 -18.32 -22.26
C GLU A 381 -4.49 -18.02 -23.58
N LEU A 382 -3.17 -17.81 -23.55
CA LEU A 382 -2.36 -17.49 -24.73
C LEU A 382 -2.03 -18.75 -25.56
N PRO A 383 -1.93 -18.62 -26.90
CA PRO A 383 -1.68 -19.76 -27.78
C PRO A 383 -0.31 -20.44 -27.55
N ASN A 384 0.69 -19.71 -27.06
CA ASN A 384 2.02 -20.23 -26.73
C ASN A 384 2.27 -20.37 -25.21
N ALA A 385 1.20 -20.45 -24.39
CA ALA A 385 1.29 -20.55 -22.93
C ALA A 385 2.25 -21.66 -22.45
N GLU A 386 2.21 -22.84 -23.07
CA GLU A 386 3.06 -23.97 -22.69
C GLU A 386 4.56 -23.66 -22.88
N ASN A 387 4.93 -22.91 -23.92
CA ASN A 387 6.30 -22.50 -24.16
C ASN A 387 6.77 -21.44 -23.16
N ILE A 388 5.89 -20.47 -22.84
CA ILE A 388 6.15 -19.44 -21.84
C ILE A 388 6.42 -20.09 -20.47
N ILE A 389 5.55 -21.01 -20.05
CA ILE A 389 5.66 -21.73 -18.77
C ILE A 389 6.94 -22.59 -18.75
N LYS A 390 7.26 -23.31 -19.83
CA LYS A 390 8.50 -24.09 -19.94
C LYS A 390 9.76 -23.22 -19.81
N LYS A 391 9.78 -22.05 -20.45
CA LYS A 391 10.90 -21.10 -20.34
C LYS A 391 11.02 -20.55 -18.92
N ARG A 392 9.90 -20.14 -18.31
CA ARG A 392 9.85 -19.72 -16.90
C ARG A 392 10.42 -20.80 -15.98
N ASP A 393 9.97 -22.04 -16.08
CA ASP A 393 10.40 -23.12 -15.17
C ASP A 393 11.90 -23.42 -15.29
N ARG A 394 12.45 -23.36 -16.50
CA ARG A 394 13.89 -23.48 -16.73
C ARG A 394 14.65 -22.32 -16.10
N ALA A 395 14.16 -21.10 -16.27
CA ALA A 395 14.77 -19.90 -15.72
C ALA A 395 14.73 -19.87 -14.18
N VAL A 396 13.59 -20.22 -13.58
CA VAL A 396 13.41 -20.37 -12.12
C VAL A 396 14.39 -21.41 -11.57
N LYS A 397 14.52 -22.56 -12.23
CA LYS A 397 15.48 -23.59 -11.81
C LYS A 397 16.93 -23.07 -11.85
N ARG A 398 17.31 -22.37 -12.93
CA ARG A 398 18.65 -21.77 -13.06
C ARG A 398 18.94 -20.75 -11.96
N ILE A 399 17.97 -19.89 -11.64
CA ILE A 399 18.06 -18.91 -10.56
C ILE A 399 18.29 -19.63 -9.23
N THR A 400 17.48 -20.64 -8.91
CA THR A 400 17.60 -21.42 -7.66
C THR A 400 18.95 -22.13 -7.55
N ASP A 401 19.42 -22.74 -8.63
CA ASP A 401 20.69 -23.49 -8.64
C ASP A 401 21.91 -22.56 -8.48
N THR A 402 21.82 -21.33 -9.00
CA THR A 402 22.95 -20.37 -9.01
C THR A 402 22.97 -19.47 -7.78
N LEU A 403 21.82 -18.88 -7.41
CA LEU A 403 21.70 -17.94 -6.29
C LEU A 403 21.43 -18.64 -4.96
N LYS A 404 21.04 -19.92 -4.97
CA LYS A 404 20.62 -20.70 -3.78
C LYS A 404 19.44 -20.08 -3.01
N GLU A 405 18.63 -19.29 -3.71
CA GLU A 405 17.43 -18.63 -3.22
C GLU A 405 16.31 -18.86 -4.24
N ASP A 406 15.05 -18.77 -3.82
CA ASP A 406 13.93 -18.86 -4.77
C ASP A 406 13.82 -17.60 -5.66
N SER A 407 13.12 -17.73 -6.79
CA SER A 407 13.03 -16.66 -7.79
C SER A 407 12.32 -15.39 -7.29
N GLU A 408 11.36 -15.53 -6.39
CA GLU A 408 10.61 -14.40 -5.82
C GLU A 408 11.51 -13.61 -4.85
N SER A 409 12.21 -14.33 -3.96
CA SER A 409 13.23 -13.75 -3.08
C SER A 409 14.34 -13.07 -3.88
N ALA A 410 14.83 -13.67 -4.96
CA ALA A 410 15.86 -13.09 -5.80
C ALA A 410 15.44 -11.75 -6.43
N VAL A 411 14.22 -11.68 -6.99
CA VAL A 411 13.66 -10.43 -7.56
C VAL A 411 13.49 -9.38 -6.46
N THR A 412 12.95 -9.78 -5.30
CA THR A 412 12.72 -8.89 -4.15
C THR A 412 14.03 -8.32 -3.61
N ASN A 413 15.04 -9.17 -3.41
CA ASN A 413 16.37 -8.78 -2.95
C ASN A 413 17.04 -7.81 -3.92
N ALA A 414 16.86 -8.02 -5.23
CA ALA A 414 17.41 -7.09 -6.22
C ALA A 414 16.74 -5.71 -6.19
N LYS A 415 15.40 -5.65 -6.01
CA LYS A 415 14.67 -4.39 -5.82
C LYS A 415 15.13 -3.64 -4.57
N TYR A 416 15.23 -4.32 -3.43
CA TYR A 416 15.78 -3.72 -2.20
C TYR A 416 17.24 -3.31 -2.35
N GLY A 417 18.06 -4.09 -3.07
CA GLY A 417 19.44 -3.74 -3.38
C GLY A 417 19.56 -2.45 -4.19
N PHE A 418 18.70 -2.27 -5.20
CA PHE A 418 18.62 -1.04 -5.97
C PHE A 418 18.21 0.16 -5.11
N ILE A 419 17.16 0.02 -4.30
CA ILE A 419 16.67 1.08 -3.41
C ILE A 419 17.73 1.46 -2.38
N SER A 420 18.33 0.48 -1.70
CA SER A 420 19.42 0.68 -0.75
C SER A 420 20.61 1.39 -1.40
N GLY A 421 20.96 1.03 -2.63
CA GLY A 421 22.00 1.70 -3.42
C GLY A 421 21.66 3.16 -3.69
N ALA A 422 20.45 3.45 -4.17
CA ALA A 422 20.01 4.81 -4.46
C ALA A 422 19.94 5.69 -3.20
N LEU A 423 19.42 5.15 -2.10
CA LEU A 423 19.36 5.85 -0.82
C LEU A 423 20.75 6.10 -0.21
N ARG A 424 21.71 5.19 -0.42
CA ARG A 424 23.08 5.41 0.05
C ARG A 424 23.75 6.64 -0.56
N GLU A 425 23.41 6.97 -1.81
CA GLU A 425 23.96 8.15 -2.51
C GLU A 425 23.18 9.43 -2.21
N THR A 426 21.92 9.33 -1.77
CA THR A 426 20.98 10.48 -1.72
C THR A 426 20.51 10.84 -0.33
N TYR A 427 20.54 9.91 0.62
CA TYR A 427 19.95 10.06 1.96
C TYR A 427 21.03 9.96 3.04
N ILE A 428 21.08 10.99 3.90
CA ILE A 428 21.98 11.05 5.05
C ILE A 428 21.14 10.95 6.33
N ASP A 429 21.34 9.85 7.06
CA ASP A 429 20.75 9.61 8.37
C ASP A 429 21.63 10.21 9.47
N ASN A 430 21.18 11.29 10.10
CA ASN A 430 21.92 11.98 11.16
C ASN A 430 21.68 11.38 12.56
N ARG A 431 20.92 10.27 12.68
CA ARG A 431 20.66 9.58 13.96
C ARG A 431 21.77 8.61 14.40
N LEU A 432 23.04 9.02 14.37
CA LEU A 432 24.14 8.12 14.74
C LEU A 432 24.08 7.64 16.21
N GLU A 433 23.74 8.50 17.18
CA GLU A 433 23.78 8.14 18.60
C GLU A 433 22.57 7.29 19.08
N GLN A 434 21.34 7.68 18.75
CA GLN A 434 20.14 6.92 19.16
C GLN A 434 20.08 5.53 18.52
N ARG A 435 20.61 5.38 17.31
CA ARG A 435 20.67 4.11 16.59
C ARG A 435 21.71 3.16 17.19
N GLN A 436 22.82 3.67 17.75
CA GLN A 436 23.81 2.83 18.43
C GLN A 436 23.26 2.21 19.72
N VAL A 437 22.57 3.01 20.56
CA VAL A 437 21.95 2.51 21.79
C VAL A 437 20.84 1.50 21.47
N THR A 438 19.95 1.84 20.52
CA THR A 438 18.88 0.94 20.07
C THR A 438 19.44 -0.36 19.48
N LYS A 439 20.47 -0.28 18.63
CA LYS A 439 21.13 -1.47 18.06
C LYS A 439 21.79 -2.34 19.13
N ALA A 440 22.41 -1.74 20.16
CA ALA A 440 23.02 -2.50 21.25
C ALA A 440 21.96 -3.27 22.07
N ILE A 441 20.85 -2.61 22.40
CA ILE A 441 19.72 -3.24 23.11
C ILE A 441 19.08 -4.32 22.24
N ASP A 442 18.79 -4.03 20.97
CA ASP A 442 18.18 -5.02 20.08
C ASP A 442 19.12 -6.22 19.88
N THR A 443 20.43 -6.02 19.74
CA THR A 443 21.40 -7.13 19.63
C THR A 443 21.34 -8.08 20.83
N LEU A 444 21.09 -7.55 22.04
CA LEU A 444 20.94 -8.35 23.25
C LEU A 444 19.55 -9.00 23.32
N VAL A 445 18.49 -8.22 23.13
CA VAL A 445 17.10 -8.65 23.29
C VAL A 445 16.72 -9.66 22.22
N THR A 446 17.05 -9.41 20.95
CA THR A 446 16.70 -10.29 19.83
C THR A 446 17.70 -11.42 19.60
N HIS A 447 18.69 -11.59 20.49
CA HIS A 447 19.67 -12.65 20.36
C HIS A 447 18.99 -14.04 20.43
N ARG A 448 19.34 -14.93 19.50
CA ARG A 448 18.71 -16.25 19.35
C ARG A 448 18.71 -17.13 20.62
N ILE A 449 19.72 -16.97 21.47
CA ILE A 449 19.87 -17.76 22.71
C ILE A 449 19.55 -16.88 23.93
N LEU A 450 20.30 -15.79 24.15
CA LEU A 450 20.11 -14.85 25.27
C LEU A 450 18.75 -14.14 25.31
N GLY A 451 18.05 -14.01 24.18
CA GLY A 451 16.73 -13.39 24.13
C GLY A 451 15.66 -14.15 24.92
N PHE A 452 15.71 -15.49 24.94
CA PHE A 452 14.75 -16.30 25.70
C PHE A 452 14.91 -16.17 27.22
N PRO A 453 16.11 -16.32 27.83
CA PRO A 453 16.32 -16.06 29.26
C PRO A 453 15.99 -14.64 29.66
N LEU A 454 16.37 -13.64 28.86
CA LEU A 454 16.06 -12.24 29.14
C LEU A 454 14.54 -12.01 29.12
N PHE A 455 13.85 -12.59 28.14
CA PHE A 455 12.40 -12.54 28.07
C PHE A 455 11.72 -13.19 29.28
N ILE A 456 12.18 -14.38 29.70
CA ILE A 456 11.67 -15.06 30.90
C ILE A 456 11.95 -14.21 32.15
N LEU A 457 13.11 -13.58 32.26
CA LEU A 457 13.46 -12.69 33.36
C LEU A 457 12.53 -11.48 33.41
N PHE A 458 12.28 -10.81 32.29
CA PHE A 458 11.33 -9.69 32.22
C PHE A 458 9.92 -10.12 32.60
N MET A 459 9.47 -11.30 32.15
CA MET A 459 8.18 -11.86 32.55
C MET A 459 8.11 -12.17 34.02
N PHE A 460 9.15 -12.77 34.58
CA PHE A 460 9.26 -13.02 36.01
C PHE A 460 9.13 -11.72 36.81
N LEU A 461 9.92 -10.69 36.46
CA LEU A 461 9.88 -9.38 37.12
C LEU A 461 8.49 -8.72 37.01
N MET A 462 7.85 -8.79 35.83
CA MET A 462 6.51 -8.25 35.62
C MET A 462 5.48 -8.93 36.53
N PHE A 463 5.45 -10.27 36.57
CA PHE A 463 4.51 -11.01 37.41
C PHE A 463 4.79 -10.80 38.90
N GLU A 464 6.06 -10.84 39.30
CA GLU A 464 6.48 -10.61 40.69
C GLU A 464 6.05 -9.22 41.16
N CYS A 465 6.33 -8.17 40.37
CA CYS A 465 5.88 -6.81 40.68
C CYS A 465 4.36 -6.73 40.75
N THR A 466 3.64 -7.37 39.81
CA THR A 466 2.17 -7.38 39.79
C THR A 466 1.60 -7.98 41.07
N PHE A 467 2.15 -9.09 41.56
CA PHE A 467 1.65 -9.73 42.79
C PHE A 467 2.07 -8.96 44.05
N ILE A 468 3.31 -8.46 44.12
CA ILE A 468 3.78 -7.67 45.26
C ILE A 468 2.95 -6.40 45.40
N PHE A 469 2.86 -5.60 44.34
CA PHE A 469 2.12 -4.34 44.38
C PHE A 469 0.61 -4.55 44.46
N GLY A 470 0.10 -5.63 43.86
CA GLY A 470 -1.31 -5.97 43.85
C GLY A 470 -1.84 -6.51 45.18
N ASN A 471 -1.00 -7.12 46.01
CA ASN A 471 -1.40 -7.62 47.33
C ASN A 471 -1.88 -6.50 48.28
N TYR A 472 -1.30 -5.30 48.20
CA TYR A 472 -1.71 -4.16 49.02
C TYR A 472 -3.17 -3.72 48.78
N PRO A 473 -3.60 -3.38 47.54
CA PRO A 473 -4.99 -3.04 47.27
C PRO A 473 -5.93 -4.24 47.44
N MET A 474 -5.46 -5.46 47.18
CA MET A 474 -6.23 -6.70 47.42
C MET A 474 -6.68 -6.79 48.89
N GLN A 475 -5.73 -6.65 49.83
CA GLN A 475 -6.02 -6.64 51.27
C GLN A 475 -6.90 -5.46 51.69
N GLY A 476 -6.72 -4.29 51.06
CA GLY A 476 -7.56 -3.11 51.32
C GLY A 476 -9.02 -3.35 50.94
N ILE A 477 -9.26 -3.99 49.80
CA ILE A 477 -10.60 -4.36 49.33
C ILE A 477 -11.20 -5.45 50.24
N GLU A 478 -10.43 -6.49 50.58
CA GLU A 478 -10.87 -7.54 51.52
C GLU A 478 -11.28 -6.94 52.88
N TRP A 479 -10.48 -6.01 53.41
CA TRP A 479 -10.80 -5.31 54.65
C TRP A 479 -12.10 -4.52 54.55
N LEU A 480 -12.31 -3.80 53.43
CA LEU A 480 -13.56 -3.06 53.16
C LEU A 480 -14.78 -3.99 53.11
N PHE A 481 -14.69 -5.11 52.40
CA PHE A 481 -15.79 -6.08 52.30
C PHE A 481 -16.06 -6.77 53.65
N ASN A 482 -15.03 -7.10 54.41
CA ASN A 482 -15.18 -7.66 55.76
C ASN A 482 -15.81 -6.64 56.73
N ALA A 483 -15.40 -5.37 56.67
CA ALA A 483 -16.00 -4.30 57.47
C ALA A 483 -17.47 -4.09 57.11
N PHE A 484 -17.80 -4.12 55.81
CA PHE A 484 -19.17 -4.02 55.32
C PHE A 484 -20.01 -5.24 55.73
N GLY A 485 -19.49 -6.46 55.59
CA GLY A 485 -20.15 -7.68 56.08
C GLY A 485 -20.42 -7.65 57.58
N GLY A 486 -19.46 -7.14 58.37
CA GLY A 486 -19.61 -6.92 59.80
C GLY A 486 -20.67 -5.87 60.15
N TRP A 487 -20.77 -4.80 59.36
CA TRP A 487 -21.81 -3.77 59.50
C TRP A 487 -23.21 -4.32 59.17
N VAL A 488 -23.34 -5.10 58.09
CA VAL A 488 -24.60 -5.77 57.70
C VAL A 488 -25.02 -6.75 58.80
N SER A 489 -24.09 -7.53 59.34
CA SER A 489 -24.38 -8.52 60.38
C SER A 489 -24.95 -7.91 61.68
N ARG A 490 -24.58 -6.66 61.99
CA ARG A 490 -25.05 -5.93 63.18
C ARG A 490 -26.39 -5.22 62.98
N ASN A 491 -26.71 -4.79 61.75
CA ASN A 491 -27.90 -3.96 61.48
C ASN A 491 -29.07 -4.74 60.86
N VAL A 492 -28.83 -5.94 60.34
CA VAL A 492 -29.86 -6.79 59.74
C VAL A 492 -30.19 -7.95 60.69
N GLY A 493 -31.48 -8.13 60.99
CA GLY A 493 -31.97 -9.24 61.81
C GLY A 493 -31.65 -10.61 61.19
N GLU A 494 -31.60 -11.66 62.01
CA GLU A 494 -31.30 -13.01 61.54
C GLU A 494 -32.37 -13.49 60.53
N GLY A 495 -31.93 -13.99 59.38
CA GLY A 495 -32.80 -14.51 58.33
C GLY A 495 -32.11 -14.66 56.97
N PRO A 496 -32.79 -15.22 55.96
CA PRO A 496 -32.21 -15.54 54.65
C PRO A 496 -31.62 -14.34 53.89
N LEU A 497 -32.11 -13.13 54.19
CA LEU A 497 -31.60 -11.89 53.61
C LEU A 497 -30.19 -11.56 54.11
N LYS A 498 -29.90 -11.86 55.38
CA LYS A 498 -28.58 -11.67 55.97
C LYS A 498 -27.57 -12.62 55.33
N ASP A 499 -27.94 -13.89 55.17
CA ASP A 499 -27.10 -14.91 54.54
C ASP A 499 -26.85 -14.59 53.06
N LEU A 500 -27.86 -14.11 52.33
CA LEU A 500 -27.69 -13.68 50.94
C LEU A 500 -26.75 -12.46 50.82
N LEU A 501 -26.83 -11.50 51.73
CA LEU A 501 -25.99 -10.30 51.69
C LEU A 501 -24.55 -10.62 52.10
N ILE A 502 -24.35 -11.43 53.14
CA ILE A 502 -23.02 -11.74 53.68
C ILE A 502 -22.35 -12.83 52.84
N ASP A 503 -22.96 -14.01 52.72
CA ASP A 503 -22.33 -15.15 52.05
C ASP A 503 -22.51 -15.12 50.53
N GLY A 504 -23.65 -14.59 50.06
CA GLY A 504 -23.93 -14.45 48.63
C GLY A 504 -23.17 -13.28 47.98
N ILE A 505 -23.53 -12.04 48.36
CA ILE A 505 -23.03 -10.84 47.69
C ILE A 505 -21.63 -10.46 48.20
N VAL A 506 -21.42 -10.34 49.51
CA VAL A 506 -20.12 -9.91 50.04
C VAL A 506 -19.07 -11.00 49.85
N GLY A 507 -19.40 -12.27 50.12
CA GLY A 507 -18.51 -13.39 49.85
C GLY A 507 -18.24 -13.60 48.36
N GLY A 508 -19.29 -13.64 47.54
CA GLY A 508 -19.19 -13.89 46.11
C GLY A 508 -18.59 -12.73 45.30
N ALA A 509 -19.17 -11.53 45.39
CA ALA A 509 -18.69 -10.36 44.65
C ALA A 509 -17.36 -9.84 45.21
N GLY A 510 -17.16 -9.93 46.54
CA GLY A 510 -15.86 -9.64 47.16
C GLY A 510 -14.76 -10.52 46.58
N GLY A 511 -15.00 -11.83 46.47
CA GLY A 511 -14.03 -12.76 45.87
C GLY A 511 -13.62 -12.41 44.43
N VAL A 512 -14.51 -11.84 43.62
CA VAL A 512 -14.18 -11.44 42.23
C VAL A 512 -13.50 -10.06 42.18
N ILE A 513 -14.00 -9.08 42.93
CA ILE A 513 -13.52 -7.69 42.89
C ILE A 513 -12.12 -7.56 43.49
N VAL A 514 -11.78 -8.39 44.47
CA VAL A 514 -10.47 -8.45 45.12
C VAL A 514 -9.33 -8.70 44.12
N PHE A 515 -9.58 -9.37 42.98
CA PHE A 515 -8.57 -9.59 41.94
C PHE A 515 -8.43 -8.44 40.92
N LEU A 516 -9.36 -7.48 40.90
CA LEU A 516 -9.35 -6.38 39.94
C LEU A 516 -8.06 -5.53 39.98
N PRO A 517 -7.49 -5.18 41.14
CA PRO A 517 -6.23 -4.42 41.20
C PRO A 517 -5.06 -5.13 40.54
N ASN A 518 -4.93 -6.45 40.75
CA ASN A 518 -3.87 -7.25 40.13
C ASN A 518 -3.99 -7.24 38.60
N ILE A 519 -5.22 -7.31 38.09
CA ILE A 519 -5.49 -7.21 36.65
C ILE A 519 -5.07 -5.83 36.12
N MET A 520 -5.45 -4.74 36.81
CA MET A 520 -5.08 -3.38 36.39
C MET A 520 -3.56 -3.15 36.37
N ILE A 521 -2.85 -3.62 37.39
CA ILE A 521 -1.38 -3.50 37.47
C ILE A 521 -0.71 -4.33 36.36
N LEU A 522 -1.21 -5.54 36.10
CA LEU A 522 -0.71 -6.36 35.00
C LEU A 522 -0.87 -5.65 33.66
N TYR A 523 -2.03 -5.05 33.41
CA TYR A 523 -2.29 -4.27 32.19
C TYR A 523 -1.38 -3.06 32.07
N PHE A 524 -1.12 -2.36 33.17
CA PHE A 524 -0.18 -1.24 33.19
C PHE A 524 1.22 -1.67 32.71
N PHE A 525 1.74 -2.80 33.22
CA PHE A 525 3.03 -3.31 32.76
C PHE A 525 3.00 -3.79 31.30
N ILE A 526 1.92 -4.44 30.87
CA ILE A 526 1.72 -4.84 29.48
C ILE A 526 1.73 -3.61 28.55
N SER A 527 1.03 -2.54 28.93
CA SER A 527 1.00 -1.28 28.19
C SER A 527 2.39 -0.66 28.09
N ILE A 528 3.17 -0.65 29.18
CA ILE A 528 4.57 -0.20 29.15
C ILE A 528 5.42 -1.04 28.19
N MET A 529 5.24 -2.36 28.18
CA MET A 529 5.98 -3.25 27.29
C MET A 529 5.58 -3.09 25.81
N GLU A 530 4.32 -2.76 25.54
CA GLU A 530 3.81 -2.47 24.21
C GLU A 530 4.33 -1.12 23.72
N ASP A 531 4.19 -0.06 24.53
CA ASP A 531 4.61 1.31 24.20
C ASP A 531 6.13 1.45 24.08
N SER A 532 6.89 0.69 24.88
CA SER A 532 8.37 0.63 24.74
C SER A 532 8.83 -0.08 23.48
N GLY A 533 7.95 -0.79 22.77
CA GLY A 533 8.27 -1.57 21.58
C GLY A 533 8.92 -2.93 21.89
N TYR A 534 9.09 -3.31 23.16
CA TYR A 534 9.64 -4.60 23.55
C TYR A 534 8.76 -5.77 23.10
N MET A 535 7.44 -5.61 23.12
CA MET A 535 6.50 -6.66 22.66
C MET A 535 6.75 -7.10 21.21
N ALA A 536 7.16 -6.19 20.33
CA ALA A 536 7.52 -6.54 18.95
C ALA A 536 8.77 -7.44 18.88
N ARG A 537 9.79 -7.16 19.71
CA ARG A 537 11.02 -7.98 19.78
C ARG A 537 10.72 -9.36 20.38
N ALA A 538 9.92 -9.39 21.44
CA ALA A 538 9.48 -10.64 22.05
C ALA A 538 8.70 -11.51 21.04
N ALA A 539 7.77 -10.92 20.29
CA ALA A 539 7.03 -11.60 19.23
C ALA A 539 7.96 -12.12 18.13
N PHE A 540 8.97 -11.35 17.72
CA PHE A 540 9.98 -11.77 16.75
C PHE A 540 10.77 -13.00 17.21
N ILE A 541 11.25 -13.03 18.46
CA ILE A 541 11.98 -14.18 19.02
C ILE A 541 11.07 -15.42 19.09
N MET A 542 9.79 -15.21 19.44
CA MET A 542 8.81 -16.27 19.57
C MET A 542 8.24 -16.74 18.24
N ASP A 543 8.44 -15.99 17.16
CA ASP A 543 7.87 -16.28 15.84
C ASP A 543 8.24 -17.68 15.33
N LYS A 544 9.50 -18.07 15.48
CA LYS A 544 9.96 -19.42 15.11
C LYS A 544 9.26 -20.54 15.89
N LEU A 545 8.88 -20.28 17.15
CA LEU A 545 8.13 -21.24 17.96
C LEU A 545 6.66 -21.26 17.56
N MET A 546 6.07 -20.08 17.33
CA MET A 546 4.67 -19.94 16.91
C MET A 546 4.42 -20.57 15.53
N HIS A 547 5.32 -20.35 14.57
CA HIS A 547 5.24 -20.96 13.25
C HIS A 547 5.27 -22.49 13.30
N LYS A 548 6.06 -23.09 14.22
CA LYS A 548 6.04 -24.56 14.44
C LYS A 548 4.69 -25.07 14.98
N MET A 549 3.88 -24.19 15.55
CA MET A 549 2.51 -24.48 16.00
C MET A 549 1.47 -24.06 14.96
N GLY A 550 1.90 -23.47 13.84
CA GLY A 550 1.02 -22.96 12.80
C GLY A 550 0.36 -21.63 13.15
N LEU A 551 0.97 -20.85 14.05
CA LEU A 551 0.49 -19.54 14.47
C LEU A 551 1.49 -18.44 14.07
N HIS A 552 0.98 -17.24 13.89
CA HIS A 552 1.78 -16.05 13.65
C HIS A 552 2.54 -15.62 14.92
N GLY A 553 3.75 -15.04 14.82
CA GLY A 553 4.50 -14.56 15.99
C GLY A 553 3.73 -13.60 16.90
N LYS A 554 2.85 -12.75 16.33
CA LYS A 554 1.92 -11.87 17.10
C LYS A 554 0.93 -12.64 17.99
N SER A 555 0.61 -13.91 17.68
CA SER A 555 -0.26 -14.76 18.52
C SER A 555 0.32 -15.06 19.89
N PHE A 556 1.65 -14.96 20.02
CA PHE A 556 2.32 -15.13 21.29
C PHE A 556 1.83 -14.11 22.35
N ILE A 557 1.60 -12.86 21.93
CA ILE A 557 1.26 -11.76 22.82
C ILE A 557 -0.05 -12.07 23.60
N PRO A 558 -1.18 -12.38 22.94
CA PRO A 558 -2.38 -12.86 23.61
C PRO A 558 -2.18 -14.11 24.47
N LEU A 559 -1.44 -15.12 24.00
CA LEU A 559 -1.28 -16.37 24.76
C LEU A 559 -0.50 -16.14 26.07
N LEU A 560 0.50 -15.28 26.03
CA LEU A 560 1.26 -14.86 27.21
C LEU A 560 0.38 -14.11 28.21
N MET A 561 -0.45 -13.17 27.74
CA MET A 561 -1.41 -12.46 28.57
C MET A 561 -2.44 -13.41 29.22
N GLY A 562 -2.74 -14.55 28.58
CA GLY A 562 -3.65 -15.58 29.09
C GLY A 562 -3.21 -16.18 30.43
N PHE A 563 -1.90 -16.33 30.66
CA PHE A 563 -1.38 -16.77 31.96
C PHE A 563 -1.67 -15.77 33.09
N GLY A 564 -1.86 -14.50 32.75
CA GLY A 564 -2.35 -13.49 33.68
C GLY A 564 -3.86 -13.56 33.83
N CYS A 565 -4.59 -13.25 32.75
CA CYS A 565 -6.04 -13.30 32.70
C CYS A 565 -6.57 -13.49 31.26
N ASN A 566 -7.52 -14.41 31.09
CA ASN A 566 -8.02 -14.82 29.77
C ASN A 566 -8.90 -13.77 29.07
N VAL A 567 -9.64 -12.95 29.82
CA VAL A 567 -10.52 -11.90 29.24
C VAL A 567 -9.71 -10.84 28.46
N PRO A 568 -8.69 -10.18 29.07
CA PRO A 568 -7.72 -9.34 28.36
C PRO A 568 -7.11 -9.98 27.14
N ALA A 569 -6.70 -11.22 27.33
CA ALA A 569 -5.88 -11.95 26.40
C ALA A 569 -6.66 -12.26 25.12
N ILE A 570 -7.95 -12.63 25.27
CA ILE A 570 -8.86 -12.79 24.14
C ILE A 570 -9.09 -11.44 23.43
N MET A 571 -9.28 -10.34 24.15
CA MET A 571 -9.42 -9.01 23.53
C MET A 571 -8.16 -8.56 22.78
N ALA A 572 -6.97 -8.84 23.32
CA ALA A 572 -5.69 -8.51 22.71
C ALA A 572 -5.45 -9.23 21.38
N SER A 573 -6.14 -10.36 21.13
CA SER A 573 -6.06 -11.06 19.84
C SER A 573 -6.49 -10.20 18.64
N ARG A 574 -7.22 -9.10 18.87
CA ARG A 574 -7.58 -8.12 17.83
C ARG A 574 -6.40 -7.54 17.06
N THR A 575 -5.20 -7.55 17.64
CA THR A 575 -3.95 -7.06 17.03
C THR A 575 -3.37 -8.01 15.97
N ILE A 576 -3.87 -9.25 15.88
CA ILE A 576 -3.44 -10.25 14.90
C ILE A 576 -4.22 -9.99 13.60
N GLU A 577 -3.53 -9.59 12.53
CA GLU A 577 -4.14 -9.27 11.23
C GLU A 577 -4.75 -10.52 10.56
N ASN A 578 -4.04 -11.64 10.58
CA ASN A 578 -4.52 -12.88 9.99
C ASN A 578 -5.70 -13.47 10.79
N HIS A 579 -6.89 -13.51 10.17
CA HIS A 579 -8.12 -14.04 10.75
C HIS A 579 -7.97 -15.47 11.29
N LYS A 580 -7.25 -16.35 10.57
CA LYS A 580 -6.99 -17.74 10.98
C LYS A 580 -6.19 -17.81 12.27
N SER A 581 -5.06 -17.12 12.31
CA SER A 581 -4.23 -17.04 13.50
C SER A 581 -4.98 -16.41 14.68
N ARG A 582 -5.79 -15.37 14.43
CA ARG A 582 -6.60 -14.70 15.45
C ARG A 582 -7.59 -15.66 16.11
N LEU A 583 -8.36 -16.40 15.31
CA LEU A 583 -9.40 -17.31 15.81
C LEU A 583 -8.80 -18.50 16.57
N VAL A 584 -7.74 -19.12 16.05
CA VAL A 584 -7.04 -20.20 16.76
C VAL A 584 -6.47 -19.70 18.09
N THR A 585 -5.90 -18.49 18.11
CA THR A 585 -5.37 -17.87 19.33
C THR A 585 -6.47 -17.67 20.38
N MET A 586 -7.66 -17.18 19.99
CA MET A 586 -8.80 -17.04 20.91
C MET A 586 -9.26 -18.38 21.49
N LEU A 587 -9.32 -19.45 20.69
CA LEU A 587 -9.76 -20.78 21.13
C LEU A 587 -8.76 -21.47 22.05
N VAL A 588 -7.46 -21.21 21.87
CA VAL A 588 -6.39 -21.82 22.66
C VAL A 588 -6.15 -21.05 23.97
N ASN A 589 -6.45 -19.76 24.03
CA ASN A 589 -6.22 -18.90 25.20
C ASN A 589 -6.79 -19.46 26.52
N PRO A 590 -8.03 -20.00 26.58
CA PRO A 590 -8.59 -20.56 27.80
C PRO A 590 -7.81 -21.75 28.40
N LEU A 591 -6.92 -22.38 27.61
CA LEU A 591 -6.04 -23.46 28.06
C LEU A 591 -4.81 -22.93 28.82
N MET A 592 -4.56 -21.61 28.75
CA MET A 592 -3.58 -20.94 29.59
C MET A 592 -4.17 -20.78 31.00
N SER A 593 -3.49 -21.36 31.99
CA SER A 593 -3.94 -21.35 33.38
C SER A 593 -3.62 -20.01 34.03
N CYS A 594 -4.67 -19.21 34.25
CA CYS A 594 -4.56 -17.89 34.88
C CYS A 594 -4.40 -17.97 36.41
N SER A 595 -3.95 -16.87 37.01
CA SER A 595 -3.76 -16.71 38.47
C SER A 595 -5.02 -17.03 39.28
N ALA A 596 -6.22 -16.75 38.75
CA ALA A 596 -7.49 -17.06 39.42
C ALA A 596 -7.80 -18.57 39.51
N ARG A 597 -7.17 -19.42 38.69
CA ARG A 597 -7.30 -20.88 38.79
C ARG A 597 -6.35 -21.48 39.82
N LEU A 598 -5.29 -20.76 40.18
CA LEU A 598 -4.28 -21.25 41.10
C LEU A 598 -4.85 -21.60 42.49
N PRO A 599 -5.74 -20.81 43.12
CA PRO A 599 -6.35 -21.20 44.40
C PRO A 599 -7.15 -22.50 44.31
N ILE A 600 -7.86 -22.72 43.21
CA ILE A 600 -8.63 -23.95 42.98
C ILE A 600 -7.68 -25.14 42.85
N TYR A 601 -6.58 -24.99 42.09
CA TYR A 601 -5.56 -26.02 41.99
C TYR A 601 -4.90 -26.30 43.32
N LEU A 602 -4.54 -25.28 44.09
CA LEU A 602 -3.93 -25.44 45.42
C LEU A 602 -4.89 -26.13 46.40
N LEU A 603 -6.18 -25.83 46.35
CA LEU A 603 -7.20 -26.49 47.17
C LEU A 603 -7.34 -27.97 46.79
N LEU A 604 -7.53 -28.27 45.51
CA LEU A 604 -7.72 -29.66 45.05
C LEU A 604 -6.45 -30.50 45.24
N VAL A 605 -5.29 -29.97 44.85
CA VAL A 605 -4.01 -30.66 45.04
C VAL A 605 -3.72 -30.81 46.54
N GLY A 606 -4.03 -29.80 47.34
CA GLY A 606 -3.90 -29.83 48.79
C GLY A 606 -4.76 -30.90 49.46
N ALA A 607 -5.98 -31.13 48.95
CA ALA A 607 -6.93 -32.09 49.48
C ALA A 607 -6.63 -33.54 49.04
N PHE A 608 -6.30 -33.75 47.76
CA PHE A 608 -6.15 -35.09 47.18
C PHE A 608 -4.70 -35.62 47.20
N PHE A 609 -3.70 -34.73 47.21
CA PHE A 609 -2.29 -35.13 47.08
C PHE A 609 -1.35 -34.34 48.00
N PRO A 610 -1.48 -34.55 49.32
CA PRO A 610 -0.79 -33.74 50.33
C PRO A 610 0.74 -33.84 50.30
N GLU A 611 1.32 -34.96 49.88
CA GLU A 611 2.78 -35.18 49.90
C GLU A 611 3.51 -34.62 48.66
N ASN A 612 2.83 -34.49 47.51
CA ASN A 612 3.46 -34.14 46.23
C ASN A 612 2.83 -32.88 45.58
N LYS A 613 2.44 -31.90 46.40
CA LYS A 613 1.66 -30.74 45.95
C LYS A 613 2.34 -29.93 44.83
N SER A 614 3.63 -29.65 44.97
CA SER A 614 4.40 -28.86 43.99
C SER A 614 4.55 -29.59 42.65
N LEU A 615 4.83 -30.88 42.67
CA LEU A 615 5.01 -31.68 41.46
C LEU A 615 3.70 -31.81 40.69
N ILE A 616 2.57 -32.01 41.39
CA ILE A 616 1.26 -32.13 40.75
C ILE A 616 0.78 -30.79 40.21
N LEU A 617 1.05 -29.69 40.91
CA LEU A 617 0.78 -28.37 40.38
C LEU A 617 1.60 -28.12 39.09
N LEU A 618 2.88 -28.47 39.09
CA LEU A 618 3.73 -28.36 37.90
C LEU A 618 3.21 -29.19 36.72
N THR A 619 2.77 -30.44 36.96
CA THR A 619 2.24 -31.30 35.89
C THR A 619 0.91 -30.78 35.34
N VAL A 620 0.04 -30.21 36.17
CA VAL A 620 -1.21 -29.58 35.71
C VAL A 620 -0.92 -28.40 34.77
N TYR A 621 0.00 -27.51 35.16
CA TYR A 621 0.41 -26.39 34.31
C TYR A 621 1.09 -26.85 33.02
N ALA A 622 2.03 -27.80 33.11
CA ALA A 622 2.72 -28.35 31.94
C ALA A 622 1.75 -29.03 30.96
N THR A 623 0.76 -29.77 31.48
CA THR A 623 -0.27 -30.43 30.65
C THR A 623 -1.17 -29.41 29.97
N GLY A 624 -1.54 -28.31 30.64
CA GLY A 624 -2.31 -27.22 30.03
C GLY A 624 -1.59 -26.59 28.83
N ILE A 625 -0.29 -26.29 28.98
CA ILE A 625 0.54 -25.76 27.90
C ILE A 625 0.65 -26.77 26.75
N LEU A 626 0.92 -28.04 27.06
CA LEU A 626 1.04 -29.08 26.05
C LEU A 626 -0.26 -29.27 25.27
N LEU A 627 -1.41 -29.28 25.97
CA LEU A 627 -2.73 -29.35 25.35
C LEU A 627 -3.01 -28.13 24.47
N ALA A 628 -2.61 -26.93 24.90
CA ALA A 628 -2.72 -25.71 24.10
C ALA A 628 -1.96 -25.82 22.78
N VAL A 629 -0.72 -26.34 22.80
CA VAL A 629 0.10 -26.57 21.60
C VAL A 629 -0.57 -27.59 20.66
N LEU A 630 -1.08 -28.70 21.21
CA LEU A 630 -1.75 -29.73 20.43
C LEU A 630 -3.04 -29.22 19.78
N MET A 631 -3.86 -28.49 20.53
CA MET A 631 -5.11 -27.92 20.04
C MET A 631 -4.87 -26.81 19.01
N ALA A 632 -3.83 -25.98 19.19
CA ALA A 632 -3.44 -24.99 18.19
C ALA A 632 -3.15 -25.66 16.83
N ARG A 633 -2.36 -26.74 16.82
CA ARG A 633 -2.05 -27.50 15.60
C ARG A 633 -3.28 -28.16 15.00
N LEU A 634 -4.15 -28.73 15.83
CA LEU A 634 -5.37 -29.38 15.38
C LEU A 634 -6.32 -28.38 14.72
N PHE A 635 -6.58 -27.25 15.37
CA PHE A 635 -7.47 -26.20 14.87
C PHE A 635 -6.93 -25.53 13.62
N ASN A 636 -5.61 -25.29 13.56
CA ASN A 636 -4.97 -24.72 12.37
C ASN A 636 -5.08 -25.61 11.13
N LYS A 637 -5.18 -26.94 11.32
CA LYS A 637 -5.33 -27.92 10.23
C LYS A 637 -6.78 -28.17 9.83
N ILE A 638 -7.73 -28.12 10.77
CA ILE A 638 -9.11 -28.59 10.58
C ILE A 638 -10.13 -27.46 10.45
N LEU A 639 -10.05 -26.41 11.27
CA LEU A 639 -11.15 -25.45 11.45
C LEU A 639 -11.09 -24.23 10.54
N VAL A 640 -9.91 -23.79 10.11
CA VAL A 640 -9.77 -22.56 9.30
C VAL A 640 -8.74 -22.75 8.19
N LYS A 641 -9.17 -22.66 6.92
CA LYS A 641 -8.29 -22.71 5.74
C LYS A 641 -7.87 -21.29 5.34
N GLY A 642 -6.60 -21.08 5.00
CA GLY A 642 -6.03 -19.81 4.57
C GLY A 642 -4.50 -19.85 4.54
N ASP A 643 -3.89 -19.12 3.60
CA ASP A 643 -2.44 -19.02 3.39
C ASP A 643 -1.77 -18.20 4.51
N ASP A 644 -0.56 -18.59 4.91
CA ASP A 644 0.23 -17.85 5.90
C ASP A 644 0.90 -16.66 5.19
N ILE A 645 0.56 -15.44 5.60
CA ILE A 645 1.16 -14.20 5.08
C ILE A 645 2.63 -14.16 5.53
N PRO A 646 3.59 -13.80 4.64
CA PRO A 646 4.99 -13.63 5.04
C PRO A 646 5.11 -12.69 6.24
N PHE A 647 5.83 -13.11 7.27
CA PHE A 647 5.99 -12.34 8.49
C PHE A 647 6.92 -11.13 8.26
N VAL A 648 6.34 -9.98 7.93
CA VAL A 648 7.04 -8.69 7.91
C VAL A 648 6.66 -7.91 9.18
N MET A 649 7.58 -7.85 10.14
CA MET A 649 7.38 -7.08 11.36
C MET A 649 8.33 -5.89 11.37
N GLU A 650 7.79 -4.68 11.25
CA GLU A 650 8.53 -3.47 11.58
C GLU A 650 8.77 -3.44 13.09
N LEU A 651 10.04 -3.38 13.49
CA LEU A 651 10.40 -3.15 14.89
C LEU A 651 10.22 -1.66 15.16
N PRO A 652 9.19 -1.24 15.94
CA PRO A 652 9.00 0.18 16.24
C PRO A 652 10.22 0.70 16.99
N PRO A 653 10.63 1.97 16.83
CA PRO A 653 11.71 2.52 17.63
C PRO A 653 11.37 2.41 19.13
N TYR A 654 12.39 2.25 20.00
CA TYR A 654 12.15 2.36 21.44
C TYR A 654 11.57 3.74 21.75
N ARG A 655 10.43 3.76 22.42
CA ARG A 655 9.78 4.99 22.88
C ARG A 655 9.65 4.94 24.39
N MET A 656 9.88 6.06 25.05
CA MET A 656 9.50 6.17 26.47
C MET A 656 7.98 6.26 26.53
N PRO A 657 7.31 5.42 27.35
CA PRO A 657 5.86 5.44 27.44
C PRO A 657 5.40 6.80 27.97
N THR A 658 4.40 7.40 27.31
CA THR A 658 3.89 8.72 27.71
C THR A 658 2.81 8.56 28.78
N THR A 659 2.80 9.42 29.79
CA THR A 659 1.81 9.35 30.89
C THR A 659 0.36 9.37 30.38
N LYS A 660 0.08 10.08 29.28
CA LYS A 660 -1.23 10.08 28.63
C LYS A 660 -1.65 8.73 28.03
N ALA A 661 -0.71 7.94 27.54
CA ALA A 661 -0.99 6.61 26.98
C ALA A 661 -1.24 5.58 28.09
N ILE A 662 -0.47 5.67 29.18
CA ILE A 662 -0.52 4.75 30.32
C ILE A 662 -1.85 4.85 31.12
N PHE A 663 -2.45 6.04 31.19
CA PHE A 663 -3.69 6.29 31.95
C PHE A 663 -4.99 6.17 31.12
N ARG A 664 -4.89 5.83 29.83
CA ARG A 664 -6.03 5.65 28.93
C ARG A 664 -6.45 4.19 28.87
#